data_AF-M2XAB7-F1
#
_entry.id   AF-M2XAB7-F1
#
_cell.length_a   1.000
_cell.length_b   1.000
_cell.length_c   1.000
_cell.angle_alpha   90.00
_cell.angle_beta   90.00
_cell.angle_gamma   90.00
#
_symmetry.space_group_name_H-M   'P 1'
#
loop_
_entity.id
_entity.type
_entity.pdbx_description
1 polymer ?
#
loop_
_entity_poly.entity_id
_entity_poly.type
_entity_poly.pdbx_seq_one_letter_code
_entity_poly.pdbx_strand_id
1 'polypeptide(L)'
;MENFPLISLARNVNCSELDIDGEFCNRSVQFPGLLLVPYVLLVENYELFLEFKFLGWWAFRTLRVYQTILSGKSPTLEKHAHNLISLYIDLEQLGLETSHIADQVFEKVDSNLESASLLTWKQDFLDESLRCMFLLEIFLFLCSHEKYSLAKNVLALSMDCIGFSLKSTGKLGRRMKYQERSLAQLWISHESRFSQEVLPIAKDKSRDSAILVPPNIPLVDSDALGGIIFDSEDSGSLPLSDIEQVLLIMSAYLSMQSRPKGDSLSDEFVLSTIQRLITDSSCKNSSIRSTVLIIRNIMEEDKGRYQERVLKQWEVISELYTQNQEPDASERLQYIFLLPFPPQVELQKMFAVFLGKMGLVKNAMEIFEKLQRWEELIECCCLIGHVSRAMSLIDERLSQELDIISKARLYCILGDLTRDEKHYRESWNISNRRFARAMRSLGKLYVKNHQWELAIDSFLEALAVNALYPDIWFLLGYCAQNKGDLNFAANAFTRVVQQEPDNGEAWNNLASVYVQLKKKKEALFALSQAVKHKRESWKIWENLLMVSLVVEGELGHSLNALEALVELRGRDGIYSEQLVTLVENVISEMVQENGNELLLRMCKRVLKLVGRISSMVSSDPNVWEASANLHHAAGYFEQEIADLQKQIRCLSGRVWWNDEKSLEKMLKATFRLNILCIDSGDTVSCYSSKLHTKKIIEKCKELELTNEAVQQLEHDLEALETKLSKLSD
;
A
#
# COMPACT_ATOMS: atom_id res chain seq x y z
N MET A 1 -22.77 -46.46 -5.56
CA MET A 1 -22.02 -46.14 -4.33
C MET A 1 -22.92 -45.79 -3.13
N GLU A 2 -24.26 -45.89 -3.23
CA GLU A 2 -25.18 -45.46 -2.15
C GLU A 2 -25.36 -46.46 -0.99
N ASN A 3 -24.87 -47.69 -1.12
CA ASN A 3 -25.11 -48.77 -0.14
C ASN A 3 -23.93 -49.06 0.82
N PHE A 4 -22.96 -48.15 0.96
CA PHE A 4 -21.87 -48.35 1.91
C PHE A 4 -22.28 -47.85 3.32
N PRO A 5 -22.28 -48.71 4.36
CA PRO A 5 -22.73 -48.34 5.71
C PRO A 5 -21.88 -47.24 6.38
N LEU A 6 -20.63 -47.06 5.94
CA LEU A 6 -19.76 -45.95 6.35
C LEU A 6 -20.26 -44.58 5.85
N ILE A 7 -20.86 -44.53 4.65
CA ILE A 7 -21.38 -43.29 4.07
C ILE A 7 -22.67 -42.87 4.78
N SER A 8 -23.50 -43.82 5.22
CA SER A 8 -24.69 -43.51 6.02
C SER A 8 -24.35 -43.04 7.44
N LEU A 9 -23.28 -43.56 8.05
CA LEU A 9 -22.78 -43.07 9.35
C LEU A 9 -22.15 -41.68 9.23
N ALA A 10 -21.36 -41.45 8.18
CA ALA A 10 -20.69 -40.17 7.92
C ALA A 10 -21.66 -38.99 7.66
N ARG A 11 -22.90 -39.28 7.24
CA ARG A 11 -23.97 -38.28 7.06
C ARG A 11 -24.56 -37.78 8.38
N ASN A 12 -24.39 -38.52 9.47
CA ASN A 12 -25.01 -38.20 10.77
C ASN A 12 -24.08 -37.44 11.74
N VAL A 13 -22.82 -37.22 11.36
CA VAL A 13 -21.85 -36.47 12.17
C VAL A 13 -22.06 -34.98 11.92
N ASN A 14 -22.27 -34.19 12.98
CA ASN A 14 -22.37 -32.74 12.88
C ASN A 14 -20.97 -32.10 12.84
N CYS A 15 -20.78 -31.03 12.06
CA CYS A 15 -19.50 -30.29 11.99
C CYS A 15 -19.01 -29.80 13.36
N SER A 16 -19.92 -29.60 14.34
CA SER A 16 -19.59 -29.20 15.71
C SER A 16 -18.84 -30.26 16.51
N GLU A 17 -18.86 -31.52 16.07
CA GLU A 17 -18.15 -32.63 16.72
C GLU A 17 -16.72 -32.81 16.18
N LEU A 18 -16.36 -32.06 15.11
CA LEU A 18 -15.03 -32.02 14.51
C LEU A 18 -14.25 -30.82 15.04
N ASP A 19 -13.94 -30.83 16.33
CA ASP A 19 -13.07 -29.84 16.96
C ASP A 19 -11.65 -30.41 17.10
N ILE A 20 -10.67 -29.71 16.55
CA ILE A 20 -9.24 -29.96 16.80
C ILE A 20 -8.61 -28.66 17.30
N ASP A 21 -7.99 -28.69 18.47
CA ASP A 21 -7.37 -27.53 19.13
C ASP A 21 -8.30 -26.34 19.42
N GLY A 22 -9.62 -26.54 19.47
CA GLY A 22 -10.61 -25.48 19.66
C GLY A 22 -11.04 -24.79 18.35
N GLU A 23 -10.61 -25.31 17.19
CA GLU A 23 -10.97 -24.82 15.87
C GLU A 23 -12.13 -25.64 15.27
N PHE A 24 -13.14 -24.93 14.79
CA PHE A 24 -14.35 -25.55 14.25
C PHE A 24 -14.20 -25.83 12.75
N CYS A 25 -14.75 -26.95 12.31
CA CYS A 25 -14.93 -27.21 10.88
C CYS A 25 -15.95 -26.23 10.29
N ASN A 26 -15.64 -25.69 9.12
CA ASN A 26 -16.53 -24.79 8.41
C ASN A 26 -17.92 -25.44 8.20
N ARG A 27 -18.99 -24.72 8.58
CA ARG A 27 -20.38 -25.23 8.56
C ARG A 27 -20.88 -25.59 7.15
N SER A 28 -20.19 -25.11 6.12
CA SER A 28 -20.52 -25.34 4.71
C SER A 28 -20.06 -26.71 4.15
N VAL A 29 -19.40 -27.54 4.95
CA VAL A 29 -18.95 -28.87 4.51
C VAL A 29 -20.15 -29.82 4.44
N GLN A 30 -20.44 -30.34 3.24
CA GLN A 30 -21.64 -31.15 3.01
C GLN A 30 -21.56 -32.56 3.64
N PHE A 31 -20.34 -33.07 3.94
CA PHE A 31 -20.13 -34.42 4.50
C PHE A 31 -18.91 -34.49 5.44
N PRO A 32 -18.95 -33.84 6.61
CA PRO A 32 -17.84 -33.79 7.57
C PRO A 32 -17.37 -35.19 8.01
N GLY A 33 -18.29 -36.15 8.20
CA GLY A 33 -17.95 -37.50 8.65
C GLY A 33 -17.08 -38.31 7.67
N LEU A 34 -17.02 -37.93 6.39
CA LEU A 34 -16.11 -38.57 5.42
C LEU A 34 -14.65 -38.17 5.62
N LEU A 35 -14.38 -37.11 6.38
CA LEU A 35 -13.02 -36.66 6.72
C LEU A 35 -12.48 -37.38 7.97
N LEU A 36 -13.37 -37.76 8.89
CA LEU A 36 -12.99 -38.50 10.10
C LEU A 36 -12.42 -39.88 9.78
N VAL A 37 -13.00 -40.58 8.79
CA VAL A 37 -12.56 -41.93 8.42
C VAL A 37 -11.08 -41.95 8.00
N PRO A 38 -10.62 -41.15 7.02
CA PRO A 38 -9.21 -41.06 6.70
C PRO A 38 -8.37 -40.42 7.82
N TYR A 39 -8.92 -39.54 8.66
CA TYR A 39 -8.17 -39.02 9.82
C TYR A 39 -7.84 -40.12 10.83
N VAL A 40 -8.83 -40.90 11.28
CA VAL A 40 -8.61 -42.00 12.23
C VAL A 40 -7.70 -43.07 11.60
N LEU A 41 -7.96 -43.46 10.36
CA LEU A 41 -7.20 -44.55 9.71
C LEU A 41 -5.78 -44.14 9.34
N LEU A 42 -5.59 -42.92 8.83
CA LEU A 42 -4.32 -42.49 8.25
C LEU A 42 -3.53 -41.52 9.12
N VAL A 43 -4.12 -40.88 10.13
CA VAL A 43 -3.44 -39.89 10.99
C VAL A 43 -3.28 -40.39 12.41
N GLU A 44 -4.31 -40.98 13.03
CA GLU A 44 -4.16 -41.51 14.40
C GLU A 44 -3.40 -42.84 14.41
N ASN A 45 -3.56 -43.65 13.36
CA ASN A 45 -3.04 -45.02 13.30
C ASN A 45 -1.92 -45.21 12.27
N TYR A 46 -1.32 -44.12 11.75
CA TYR A 46 -0.31 -44.22 10.67
C TYR A 46 0.92 -45.06 11.05
N GLU A 47 1.29 -45.07 12.34
CA GLU A 47 2.40 -45.86 12.88
C GLU A 47 2.19 -47.37 12.67
N LEU A 48 0.94 -47.84 12.71
CA LEU A 48 0.57 -49.24 12.48
C LEU A 48 0.76 -49.68 11.01
N PHE A 49 1.02 -48.73 10.12
CA PHE A 49 1.05 -48.95 8.69
C PHE A 49 2.31 -48.39 8.02
N LEU A 50 3.39 -48.16 8.80
CA LEU A 50 4.69 -47.71 8.30
C LEU A 50 5.30 -48.67 7.26
N GLU A 51 4.85 -49.92 7.20
CA GLU A 51 5.25 -50.89 6.17
C GLU A 51 4.76 -50.52 4.75
N PHE A 52 3.72 -49.68 4.63
CA PHE A 52 3.17 -49.25 3.33
C PHE A 52 3.82 -47.96 2.83
N LYS A 53 4.64 -48.09 1.77
CA LYS A 53 5.50 -47.01 1.21
C LYS A 53 4.83 -45.65 0.94
N PHE A 54 3.53 -45.59 0.65
CA PHE A 54 2.82 -44.35 0.27
C PHE A 54 1.80 -43.89 1.30
N LEU A 55 1.64 -44.61 2.41
CA LEU A 55 0.55 -44.30 3.33
C LEU A 55 0.79 -43.00 4.09
N GLY A 56 2.02 -42.73 4.53
CA GLY A 56 2.33 -41.46 5.19
C GLY A 56 2.18 -40.24 4.27
N TRP A 57 2.34 -40.41 2.95
CA TRP A 57 2.01 -39.35 1.99
C TRP A 57 0.48 -39.12 1.92
N TRP A 58 -0.33 -40.18 1.89
CA TRP A 58 -1.79 -40.05 1.98
C TRP A 58 -2.25 -39.46 3.32
N ALA A 59 -1.60 -39.82 4.43
CA ALA A 59 -1.81 -39.22 5.74
C ALA A 59 -1.54 -37.71 5.71
N PHE A 60 -0.44 -37.29 5.08
CA PHE A 60 -0.10 -35.88 4.90
C PHE A 60 -1.16 -35.12 4.08
N ARG A 61 -1.65 -35.71 2.98
CA ARG A 61 -2.76 -35.14 2.21
C ARG A 61 -4.02 -34.96 3.05
N THR A 62 -4.37 -35.96 3.86
CA THR A 62 -5.53 -35.90 4.76
C THR A 62 -5.36 -34.76 5.77
N LEU A 63 -4.20 -34.65 6.44
CA LEU A 63 -3.90 -33.56 7.35
C LEU A 63 -4.08 -32.19 6.68
N ARG A 64 -3.58 -32.05 5.46
CA ARG A 64 -3.67 -30.79 4.72
C ARG A 64 -5.11 -30.44 4.34
N VAL A 65 -5.90 -31.41 3.86
CA VAL A 65 -7.33 -31.20 3.57
C VAL A 65 -8.06 -30.80 4.85
N TYR A 66 -7.77 -31.45 5.98
CA TYR A 66 -8.35 -31.10 7.27
C TYR A 66 -8.01 -29.65 7.65
N GLN A 67 -6.73 -29.27 7.53
CA GLN A 67 -6.27 -27.91 7.79
C GLN A 67 -6.93 -26.85 6.89
N THR A 68 -7.29 -27.19 5.65
CA THR A 68 -7.99 -26.24 4.76
C THR A 68 -9.45 -25.98 5.13
N ILE A 69 -10.04 -26.85 5.95
CA ILE A 69 -11.46 -26.80 6.33
C ILE A 69 -11.68 -26.15 7.69
N LEU A 70 -10.66 -26.18 8.56
CA LEU A 70 -10.66 -25.49 9.84
C LEU A 70 -10.65 -23.96 9.66
N SER A 71 -11.28 -23.26 10.61
CA SER A 71 -11.27 -21.79 10.65
C SER A 71 -9.89 -21.18 10.92
N GLY A 72 -9.04 -21.90 11.67
CA GLY A 72 -7.70 -21.49 12.07
C GLY A 72 -6.65 -22.57 11.86
N LYS A 73 -5.40 -22.21 12.11
CA LYS A 73 -4.24 -23.12 12.01
C LYS A 73 -4.16 -23.95 13.28
N SER A 74 -4.13 -25.28 13.14
CA SER A 74 -4.04 -26.19 14.28
C SER A 74 -2.58 -26.55 14.56
N PRO A 75 -2.05 -26.24 15.75
CA PRO A 75 -0.69 -26.63 16.14
C PRO A 75 -0.51 -28.14 16.22
N THR A 76 -1.55 -28.91 16.53
CA THR A 76 -1.45 -30.38 16.52
C THR A 76 -1.35 -30.93 15.11
N LEU A 77 -2.18 -30.48 14.16
CA LEU A 77 -2.05 -30.88 12.76
C LEU A 77 -0.69 -30.47 12.20
N GLU A 78 -0.20 -29.29 12.57
CA GLU A 78 1.13 -28.82 12.20
C GLU A 78 2.20 -29.79 12.71
N LYS A 79 2.15 -30.18 13.99
CA LYS A 79 3.12 -31.13 14.57
C LYS A 79 3.10 -32.49 13.87
N HIS A 80 1.92 -33.06 13.61
CA HIS A 80 1.80 -34.33 12.90
C HIS A 80 2.35 -34.24 11.47
N ALA A 81 2.08 -33.14 10.77
CA ALA A 81 2.63 -32.90 9.44
C ALA A 81 4.15 -32.77 9.45
N HIS A 82 4.74 -32.08 10.45
CA HIS A 82 6.19 -32.00 10.60
C HIS A 82 6.83 -33.38 10.87
N ASN A 83 6.22 -34.19 11.74
CA ASN A 83 6.68 -35.55 12.01
C ASN A 83 6.65 -36.41 10.74
N LEU A 84 5.56 -36.34 9.97
CA LEU A 84 5.50 -37.02 8.67
C LEU A 84 6.59 -36.49 7.74
N ILE A 85 6.74 -35.18 7.55
CA ILE A 85 7.81 -34.63 6.69
C ILE A 85 9.20 -35.12 7.12
N SER A 86 9.47 -35.22 8.43
CA SER A 86 10.74 -35.71 8.98
C SER A 86 11.02 -37.18 8.66
N LEU A 87 9.99 -38.01 8.50
CA LEU A 87 10.13 -39.41 8.08
C LEU A 87 10.50 -39.52 6.59
N TYR A 88 10.16 -38.51 5.78
CA TYR A 88 10.41 -38.51 4.34
C TYR A 88 11.59 -37.64 3.90
N ILE A 89 12.10 -36.74 4.74
CA ILE A 89 13.18 -35.80 4.41
C ILE A 89 14.14 -35.63 5.60
N ASP A 90 15.45 -35.72 5.34
CA ASP A 90 16.48 -35.28 6.28
C ASP A 90 16.35 -33.76 6.54
N LEU A 91 15.74 -33.40 7.68
CA LEU A 91 15.40 -32.02 8.02
C LEU A 91 16.61 -31.08 8.15
N GLU A 92 17.82 -31.61 8.35
CA GLU A 92 19.07 -30.82 8.35
C GLU A 92 19.33 -30.14 7.00
N GLN A 93 18.92 -30.76 5.88
CA GLN A 93 19.03 -30.14 4.55
C GLN A 93 18.07 -28.95 4.36
N LEU A 94 17.02 -28.87 5.19
CA LEU A 94 16.02 -27.80 5.18
C LEU A 94 16.30 -26.69 6.22
N GLY A 95 17.33 -26.84 7.06
CA GLY A 95 17.71 -25.84 8.06
C GLY A 95 16.82 -25.79 9.32
N LEU A 96 16.19 -26.90 9.69
CA LEU A 96 15.40 -27.03 10.93
C LEU A 96 16.28 -27.57 12.07
N GLU A 97 16.24 -26.95 13.26
CA GLU A 97 16.93 -27.47 14.45
C GLU A 97 16.28 -28.79 14.91
N THR A 98 17.09 -29.86 14.95
CA THR A 98 16.67 -31.23 15.26
C THR A 98 16.52 -31.52 16.76
N SER A 99 16.87 -30.58 17.63
CA SER A 99 17.25 -30.90 19.02
C SER A 99 16.14 -30.95 20.09
N HIS A 100 14.86 -31.07 19.73
CA HIS A 100 13.79 -31.26 20.73
C HIS A 100 12.69 -32.27 20.38
N ILE A 101 12.71 -32.88 19.20
CA ILE A 101 11.67 -33.83 18.77
C ILE A 101 12.16 -35.28 18.82
N ALA A 102 13.46 -35.53 18.61
CA ALA A 102 14.03 -36.87 18.73
C ALA A 102 13.87 -37.42 20.16
N ASP A 103 14.19 -36.62 21.18
CA ASP A 103 14.22 -37.14 22.57
C ASP A 103 12.83 -37.46 23.15
N GLN A 104 11.75 -36.82 22.66
CA GLN A 104 10.39 -37.07 23.18
C GLN A 104 9.61 -38.15 22.41
N VAL A 105 9.96 -38.42 21.16
CA VAL A 105 9.30 -39.45 20.34
C VAL A 105 9.95 -40.82 20.57
N PHE A 106 11.26 -40.87 20.85
CA PHE A 106 11.98 -42.13 21.06
C PHE A 106 11.90 -42.68 22.50
N GLU A 107 11.60 -41.87 23.53
CA GLU A 107 11.45 -42.37 24.92
C GLU A 107 10.25 -43.33 25.14
N LYS A 108 9.30 -43.41 24.20
CA LYS A 108 8.16 -44.36 24.28
C LYS A 108 8.27 -45.59 23.39
N VAL A 109 9.27 -45.67 22.50
CA VAL A 109 9.36 -46.75 21.50
C VAL A 109 10.36 -47.84 21.90
N ASP A 110 11.19 -47.64 22.92
CA ASP A 110 12.11 -48.69 23.39
C ASP A 110 11.54 -49.53 24.52
N SER A 111 11.01 -50.70 24.14
CA SER A 111 11.35 -51.94 24.87
C SER A 111 11.28 -53.22 24.04
N ASN A 112 11.01 -53.21 22.72
CA ASN A 112 10.90 -54.47 21.95
C ASN A 112 11.15 -54.38 20.43
N LEU A 113 12.00 -53.48 19.92
CA LEU A 113 12.36 -53.46 18.49
C LEU A 113 13.88 -53.34 18.26
N GLU A 114 14.66 -54.21 18.91
CA GLU A 114 15.99 -54.59 18.44
C GLU A 114 15.87 -55.48 17.19
N SER A 115 15.45 -54.91 16.05
CA SER A 115 15.74 -55.39 14.68
C SER A 115 14.79 -54.74 13.67
N ALA A 116 15.01 -53.49 13.31
CA ALA A 116 14.49 -53.00 12.04
C ALA A 116 15.41 -51.91 11.49
N SER A 117 16.14 -52.29 10.46
CA SER A 117 16.75 -51.47 9.42
C SER A 117 15.78 -50.42 8.84
N LEU A 118 15.51 -49.33 9.56
CA LEU A 118 14.60 -48.25 9.13
C LEU A 118 15.32 -46.91 8.92
N LEU A 119 16.64 -46.94 8.81
CA LEU A 119 17.47 -45.80 8.43
C LEU A 119 18.06 -46.01 7.03
N THR A 120 17.20 -45.97 6.01
CA THR A 120 17.63 -45.79 4.62
C THR A 120 16.52 -45.14 3.79
N TRP A 121 16.64 -43.85 3.45
CA TRP A 121 16.27 -43.41 2.11
C TRP A 121 17.39 -43.84 1.16
N LYS A 122 17.51 -45.16 0.94
CA LYS A 122 18.37 -45.71 -0.10
C LYS A 122 17.71 -45.37 -1.43
N GLN A 123 18.48 -44.65 -2.24
CA GLN A 123 18.42 -44.28 -3.66
C GLN A 123 17.54 -45.06 -4.67
N ASP A 124 16.77 -46.06 -4.28
CA ASP A 124 16.07 -46.94 -5.20
C ASP A 124 14.56 -46.96 -4.87
N PHE A 125 13.77 -45.92 -5.22
CA PHE A 125 12.34 -46.12 -5.56
C PHE A 125 11.52 -44.91 -6.05
N LEU A 126 11.97 -43.65 -5.91
CA LEU A 126 11.19 -42.53 -6.45
C LEU A 126 11.71 -42.08 -7.81
N ASP A 127 10.86 -42.21 -8.82
CA ASP A 127 10.92 -41.39 -10.03
C ASP A 127 11.05 -39.91 -9.61
N GLU A 128 11.92 -39.14 -10.28
CA GLU A 128 12.17 -37.72 -9.98
C GLU A 128 10.86 -36.91 -10.02
N SER A 129 9.89 -37.36 -10.81
CA SER A 129 8.53 -36.82 -10.90
C SER A 129 7.73 -36.94 -9.58
N LEU A 130 7.74 -38.10 -8.93
CA LEU A 130 7.06 -38.35 -7.65
C LEU A 130 7.69 -37.52 -6.53
N ARG A 131 9.02 -37.38 -6.57
CA ARG A 131 9.74 -36.57 -5.61
C ARG A 131 9.36 -35.09 -5.75
N CYS A 132 9.29 -34.59 -6.98
CA CYS A 132 8.81 -33.23 -7.24
C CYS A 132 7.38 -33.02 -6.71
N MET A 133 6.46 -33.95 -6.97
CA MET A 133 5.08 -33.85 -6.49
C MET A 133 5.01 -33.76 -4.96
N PHE A 134 5.72 -34.63 -4.25
CA PHE A 134 5.76 -34.60 -2.79
C PHE A 134 6.33 -33.28 -2.25
N LEU A 135 7.43 -32.78 -2.83
CA LEU A 135 8.02 -31.49 -2.46
C LEU A 135 7.04 -30.32 -2.70
N LEU A 136 6.27 -30.34 -3.79
CA LEU A 136 5.26 -29.32 -4.07
C LEU A 136 4.11 -29.34 -3.05
N GLU A 137 3.72 -30.51 -2.56
CA GLU A 137 2.70 -30.60 -1.51
C GLU A 137 3.20 -30.05 -0.17
N ILE A 138 4.48 -30.29 0.17
CA ILE A 138 5.14 -29.69 1.33
C ILE A 138 5.23 -28.17 1.17
N PHE A 139 5.57 -27.69 -0.02
CA PHE A 139 5.59 -26.27 -0.32
C PHE A 139 4.24 -25.59 0.01
N LEU A 140 3.11 -26.18 -0.41
CA LEU A 140 1.78 -25.61 -0.11
C LEU A 140 1.53 -25.56 1.40
N PHE A 141 1.91 -26.62 2.11
CA PHE A 141 1.79 -26.68 3.56
C PHE A 141 2.65 -25.61 4.27
N LEU A 142 3.89 -25.40 3.82
CA LEU A 142 4.75 -24.35 4.38
C LEU A 142 4.20 -22.95 4.10
N CYS A 143 3.65 -22.74 2.90
CA CYS A 143 2.99 -21.47 2.56
C CYS A 143 1.75 -21.22 3.41
N SER A 144 0.91 -22.25 3.67
CA SER A 144 -0.26 -22.08 4.54
C SER A 144 0.12 -21.75 5.99
N HIS A 145 1.32 -22.15 6.43
CA HIS A 145 1.88 -21.81 7.75
C HIS A 145 2.82 -20.59 7.73
N GLU A 146 2.82 -19.79 6.65
CA GLU A 146 3.61 -18.55 6.53
C GLU A 146 5.13 -18.75 6.62
N LYS A 147 5.63 -19.98 6.42
CA LYS A 147 7.06 -20.32 6.43
C LYS A 147 7.68 -20.12 5.04
N TYR A 148 7.63 -18.88 4.53
CA TYR A 148 7.97 -18.57 3.13
C TYR A 148 9.45 -18.80 2.77
N SER A 149 10.37 -18.61 3.71
CA SER A 149 11.80 -18.87 3.49
C SER A 149 12.07 -20.35 3.22
N LEU A 150 11.46 -21.23 4.01
CA LEU A 150 11.54 -22.68 3.83
C LEU A 150 10.83 -23.11 2.54
N ALA A 151 9.64 -22.55 2.27
CA ALA A 151 8.91 -22.82 1.03
C ALA A 151 9.76 -22.49 -0.21
N LYS A 152 10.50 -21.38 -0.20
CA LYS A 152 11.42 -21.02 -1.28
C LYS A 152 12.48 -22.10 -1.54
N ASN A 153 13.07 -22.65 -0.48
CA ASN A 153 14.09 -23.71 -0.59
C ASN A 153 13.49 -25.00 -1.15
N VAL A 154 12.32 -25.41 -0.65
CA VAL A 154 11.60 -26.60 -1.13
C VAL A 154 11.21 -26.47 -2.60
N LEU A 155 10.80 -25.27 -3.03
CA LEU A 155 10.50 -24.99 -4.43
C LEU A 155 11.75 -25.06 -5.32
N ALA A 156 12.91 -24.61 -4.85
CA ALA A 156 14.17 -24.77 -5.59
C ALA A 156 14.53 -26.26 -5.75
N LEU A 157 14.39 -27.06 -4.69
CA LEU A 157 14.62 -28.50 -4.73
C LEU A 157 13.67 -29.21 -5.71
N SER A 158 12.40 -28.80 -5.78
CA SER A 158 11.44 -29.40 -6.72
C SER A 158 11.74 -29.04 -8.18
N MET A 159 12.20 -27.80 -8.43
CA MET A 159 12.71 -27.37 -9.73
C MET A 159 13.96 -28.18 -10.14
N ASP A 160 14.90 -28.39 -9.22
CA ASP A 160 16.11 -29.17 -9.46
C ASP A 160 15.82 -30.65 -9.81
N CYS A 161 14.80 -31.25 -9.18
CA CYS A 161 14.37 -32.63 -9.48
C CYS A 161 13.97 -32.81 -10.96
N ILE A 162 13.34 -31.80 -11.57
CA ILE A 162 12.91 -31.84 -12.97
C ILE A 162 13.95 -31.15 -13.88
N GLY A 163 15.03 -30.60 -13.32
CA GLY A 163 16.00 -29.79 -14.07
C GLY A 163 15.33 -28.58 -14.74
N PHE A 164 14.30 -28.03 -14.11
CA PHE A 164 13.59 -26.83 -14.55
C PHE A 164 14.27 -25.60 -13.94
N SER A 165 14.61 -24.60 -14.75
CA SER A 165 15.15 -23.34 -14.23
C SER A 165 14.43 -22.13 -14.79
N LEU A 166 14.21 -21.14 -13.93
CA LEU A 166 13.46 -19.92 -14.19
C LEU A 166 14.43 -18.74 -14.34
N LYS A 167 14.42 -18.06 -15.49
CA LYS A 167 15.24 -16.88 -15.76
C LYS A 167 14.34 -15.68 -16.08
N SER A 168 14.37 -14.68 -15.21
CA SER A 168 13.73 -13.38 -15.44
C SER A 168 14.64 -12.49 -16.29
N THR A 169 14.15 -12.09 -17.46
CA THR A 169 14.91 -11.25 -18.41
C THR A 169 14.04 -10.10 -18.92
N GLY A 170 14.66 -9.05 -19.46
CA GLY A 170 13.95 -7.93 -20.07
C GLY A 170 13.84 -8.13 -21.58
N LYS A 171 12.62 -8.07 -22.14
CA LYS A 171 12.36 -8.16 -23.58
C LYS A 171 11.56 -6.94 -24.04
N LEU A 172 11.88 -6.40 -25.23
CA LEU A 172 11.17 -5.24 -25.76
C LEU A 172 9.73 -5.62 -26.13
N GLY A 173 8.77 -4.85 -25.59
CA GLY A 173 7.36 -5.06 -25.85
C GLY A 173 6.50 -3.82 -25.62
N ARG A 174 5.22 -3.95 -26.01
CA ARG A 174 4.20 -2.90 -25.96
C ARG A 174 3.02 -3.33 -25.12
N ARG A 175 2.46 -2.37 -24.38
CA ARG A 175 1.26 -2.55 -23.53
C ARG A 175 0.05 -1.75 -24.01
N MET A 176 0.27 -0.77 -24.89
CA MET A 176 -0.79 0.08 -25.44
C MET A 176 -0.84 -0.07 -26.97
N LYS A 177 -2.03 0.04 -27.56
CA LYS A 177 -2.23 -0.13 -29.02
C LYS A 177 -1.50 0.94 -29.84
N TYR A 178 -1.51 2.18 -29.37
CA TYR A 178 -0.92 3.33 -30.06
C TYR A 178 0.52 3.65 -29.59
N GLN A 179 1.17 2.72 -28.89
CA GLN A 179 2.54 2.91 -28.43
C GLN A 179 3.53 2.82 -29.61
N GLU A 180 4.22 3.92 -29.88
CA GLU A 180 5.22 3.99 -30.97
C GLU A 180 6.53 3.28 -30.61
N ARG A 181 7.01 3.45 -29.37
CA ARG A 181 8.28 2.89 -28.90
C ARG A 181 8.06 1.72 -27.96
N SER A 182 8.65 0.57 -28.26
CA SER A 182 8.66 -0.58 -27.37
C SER A 182 9.59 -0.33 -26.19
N LEU A 183 9.14 -0.72 -25.00
CA LEU A 183 9.89 -0.58 -23.75
C LEU A 183 10.35 -1.95 -23.26
N ALA A 184 11.38 -2.00 -22.43
CA ALA A 184 11.78 -3.24 -21.78
C ALA A 184 10.68 -3.71 -20.83
N GLN A 185 10.21 -4.93 -21.05
CA GLN A 185 9.16 -5.60 -20.28
C GLN A 185 9.74 -6.86 -19.65
N LEU A 186 9.28 -7.22 -18.45
CA LEU A 186 9.71 -8.45 -17.81
C LEU A 186 9.18 -9.65 -18.61
N TRP A 187 10.10 -10.54 -18.98
CA TRP A 187 9.86 -11.77 -19.70
C TRP A 187 10.43 -12.94 -18.92
N ILE A 188 9.63 -13.98 -18.78
CA ILE A 188 10.02 -15.19 -18.09
C ILE A 188 10.42 -16.25 -19.12
N SER A 189 11.72 -16.53 -19.13
CA SER A 189 12.30 -17.64 -19.86
C SER A 189 12.50 -18.83 -18.93
N HIS A 190 12.38 -20.04 -19.47
CA HIS A 190 12.64 -21.27 -18.74
C HIS A 190 13.62 -22.14 -19.52
N GLU A 191 14.41 -22.92 -18.81
CA GLU A 191 15.21 -24.02 -19.37
C GLU A 191 14.69 -25.31 -18.76
N SER A 192 14.41 -26.30 -19.62
CA SER A 192 13.96 -27.63 -19.21
C SER A 192 14.86 -28.70 -19.80
N ARG A 193 15.20 -29.70 -18.98
CA ARG A 193 15.95 -30.88 -19.42
C ARG A 193 15.05 -31.99 -19.98
N PHE A 194 13.75 -32.00 -19.65
CA PHE A 194 12.83 -33.06 -20.04
C PHE A 194 11.82 -32.56 -21.08
N SER A 195 11.94 -33.05 -22.31
CA SER A 195 11.03 -32.69 -23.43
C SER A 195 9.86 -33.66 -23.62
N GLN A 196 9.60 -34.58 -22.67
CA GLN A 196 8.52 -35.57 -22.75
C GLN A 196 7.77 -35.71 -21.42
N GLU A 197 6.45 -35.97 -21.50
CA GLU A 197 5.54 -36.18 -20.36
C GLU A 197 6.16 -37.15 -19.33
N VAL A 198 6.66 -36.62 -18.20
CA VAL A 198 7.34 -37.39 -17.14
C VAL A 198 6.34 -38.16 -16.24
N LEU A 199 5.06 -38.18 -16.59
CA LEU A 199 4.02 -38.75 -15.73
C LEU A 199 3.56 -40.11 -16.27
N PRO A 200 3.78 -41.21 -15.53
CA PRO A 200 3.02 -42.44 -15.70
C PRO A 200 1.65 -42.27 -15.03
N ILE A 201 0.89 -41.23 -15.41
CA ILE A 201 -0.51 -41.10 -14.99
C ILE A 201 -1.34 -41.76 -16.07
N ALA A 202 -2.14 -42.76 -15.67
CA ALA A 202 -2.95 -43.57 -16.55
C ALA A 202 -3.60 -42.72 -17.66
N LYS A 203 -3.13 -42.88 -18.89
CA LYS A 203 -3.88 -42.47 -20.07
C LYS A 203 -5.08 -43.40 -20.13
N ASP A 204 -6.13 -43.09 -19.37
CA ASP A 204 -7.41 -43.72 -19.63
C ASP A 204 -7.79 -43.37 -21.07
N LYS A 205 -7.97 -44.43 -21.87
CA LYS A 205 -8.16 -44.36 -23.33
C LYS A 205 -9.50 -43.74 -23.72
N SER A 206 -10.27 -43.22 -22.77
CA SER A 206 -11.58 -42.57 -22.95
C SER A 206 -11.48 -41.05 -23.09
N ARG A 207 -10.41 -40.53 -23.73
CA ARG A 207 -10.18 -39.09 -23.98
C ARG A 207 -11.07 -38.51 -25.11
N ASP A 208 -12.34 -38.91 -25.18
CA ASP A 208 -13.30 -38.42 -26.19
C ASP A 208 -14.40 -37.52 -25.59
N SER A 209 -14.34 -37.18 -24.29
CA SER A 209 -15.14 -36.09 -23.73
C SER A 209 -14.46 -34.75 -24.02
N ALA A 210 -15.24 -33.76 -24.47
CA ALA A 210 -14.76 -32.41 -24.70
C ALA A 210 -14.21 -31.83 -23.39
N ILE A 211 -12.89 -31.65 -23.30
CA ILE A 211 -12.22 -31.11 -22.12
C ILE A 211 -12.75 -29.69 -21.87
N LEU A 212 -13.38 -29.50 -20.71
CA LEU A 212 -14.04 -28.25 -20.36
C LEU A 212 -13.05 -27.31 -19.66
N VAL A 213 -12.26 -26.62 -20.49
CA VAL A 213 -11.28 -25.61 -20.03
C VAL A 213 -11.94 -24.24 -19.98
N PRO A 214 -11.87 -23.51 -18.85
CA PRO A 214 -12.46 -22.17 -18.78
C PRO A 214 -11.81 -21.22 -19.80
N PRO A 215 -12.61 -20.47 -20.58
CA PRO A 215 -12.09 -19.55 -21.57
C PRO A 215 -11.34 -18.38 -20.90
N ASN A 216 -10.28 -17.94 -21.58
CA ASN A 216 -9.57 -16.72 -21.24
C ASN A 216 -10.33 -15.51 -21.81
N ILE A 217 -10.83 -14.64 -20.93
CA ILE A 217 -11.57 -13.45 -21.35
C ILE A 217 -10.59 -12.34 -21.78
N PRO A 218 -10.69 -11.81 -23.01
CA PRO A 218 -9.81 -10.73 -23.47
C PRO A 218 -10.17 -9.41 -22.80
N LEU A 219 -9.18 -8.50 -22.70
CA LEU A 219 -9.41 -7.13 -22.26
C LEU A 219 -10.09 -6.34 -23.39
N VAL A 220 -11.23 -5.72 -23.09
CA VAL A 220 -11.93 -4.80 -23.98
C VAL A 220 -11.63 -3.37 -23.52
N ASP A 221 -10.53 -2.81 -24.02
CA ASP A 221 -10.09 -1.44 -23.72
C ASP A 221 -9.75 -0.73 -25.06
N SER A 222 -10.01 0.57 -25.17
CA SER A 222 -9.70 1.34 -26.38
C SER A 222 -8.19 1.47 -26.59
N ASP A 223 -7.44 1.63 -25.52
CA ASP A 223 -6.04 2.08 -25.57
C ASP A 223 -5.07 0.99 -25.12
N ALA A 224 -5.45 0.17 -24.15
CA ALA A 224 -4.61 -0.90 -23.61
C ALA A 224 -4.70 -2.20 -24.41
N LEU A 225 -3.59 -2.94 -24.46
CA LEU A 225 -3.54 -4.31 -24.93
C LEU A 225 -3.88 -5.27 -23.78
N GLY A 226 -4.57 -6.36 -24.07
CA GLY A 226 -4.96 -7.36 -23.06
C GLY A 226 -3.81 -8.17 -22.47
N GLY A 227 -2.60 -8.03 -23.03
CA GLY A 227 -1.33 -8.61 -22.60
C GLY A 227 -0.17 -7.90 -23.31
N ILE A 228 1.07 -8.23 -22.93
CA ILE A 228 2.27 -7.64 -23.53
C ILE A 228 2.50 -8.28 -24.90
N ILE A 229 2.60 -7.46 -25.94
CA ILE A 229 3.03 -7.91 -27.27
C ILE A 229 4.52 -7.60 -27.41
N PHE A 230 5.33 -8.64 -27.61
CA PHE A 230 6.79 -8.51 -27.77
C PHE A 230 7.17 -8.36 -29.24
N ASP A 231 8.21 -7.56 -29.52
CA ASP A 231 8.59 -7.21 -30.90
C ASP A 231 9.26 -8.35 -31.68
N SER A 232 10.01 -9.22 -30.99
CA SER A 232 10.67 -10.35 -31.64
C SER A 232 9.74 -11.56 -31.70
N GLU A 233 9.53 -12.09 -32.91
CA GLU A 233 8.76 -13.31 -33.21
C GLU A 233 9.40 -14.61 -32.70
N ASP A 234 10.41 -14.54 -31.81
CA ASP A 234 10.90 -15.68 -31.04
C ASP A 234 9.79 -16.22 -30.13
N SER A 235 8.92 -16.97 -30.79
CA SER A 235 8.02 -18.04 -30.39
C SER A 235 8.81 -19.28 -29.98
N GLY A 236 10.03 -19.07 -29.47
CA GLY A 236 10.98 -20.11 -29.07
C GLY A 236 10.90 -20.45 -27.59
N SER A 237 9.73 -20.34 -26.97
CA SER A 237 9.52 -21.00 -25.68
C SER A 237 8.91 -22.36 -25.95
N LEU A 238 9.65 -23.42 -25.61
CA LEU A 238 9.13 -24.78 -25.63
C LEU A 238 7.76 -24.82 -24.91
N PRO A 239 6.80 -25.63 -25.41
CA PRO A 239 5.52 -25.80 -24.74
C PRO A 239 5.77 -26.37 -23.34
N LEU A 240 5.15 -25.77 -22.33
CA LEU A 240 5.31 -26.21 -20.95
C LEU A 240 4.49 -27.48 -20.72
N SER A 241 5.12 -28.50 -20.13
CA SER A 241 4.40 -29.64 -19.57
C SER A 241 3.53 -29.21 -18.38
N ASP A 242 2.51 -30.00 -18.05
CA ASP A 242 1.60 -29.69 -16.94
C ASP A 242 2.35 -29.46 -15.61
N ILE A 243 3.40 -30.24 -15.32
CA ILE A 243 4.18 -30.10 -14.08
C ILE A 243 5.03 -28.83 -14.08
N GLU A 244 5.57 -28.41 -15.22
CA GLU A 244 6.27 -27.13 -15.36
C GLU A 244 5.32 -25.94 -15.22
N GLN A 245 4.08 -26.09 -15.72
CA GLN A 245 3.02 -25.10 -15.49
C GLN A 245 2.69 -25.00 -13.99
N VAL A 246 2.59 -26.13 -13.28
CA VAL A 246 2.42 -26.15 -11.82
C VAL A 246 3.61 -25.46 -11.12
N LEU A 247 4.86 -25.75 -11.49
CA LEU A 247 6.04 -25.11 -10.91
C LEU A 247 6.02 -23.58 -11.09
N LEU A 248 5.61 -23.11 -12.28
CA LEU A 248 5.43 -21.68 -12.54
C LEU A 248 4.31 -21.07 -11.69
N ILE A 249 3.16 -21.73 -11.58
CA ILE A 249 2.06 -21.31 -10.69
C ILE A 249 2.56 -21.18 -9.24
N MET A 250 3.39 -22.13 -8.79
CA MET A 250 3.90 -22.17 -7.42
C MET A 250 4.93 -21.06 -7.18
N SER A 251 5.76 -20.74 -8.17
CA SER A 251 6.66 -19.58 -8.11
C SER A 251 5.90 -18.25 -8.04
N ALA A 252 4.82 -18.11 -8.82
CA ALA A 252 3.94 -16.95 -8.77
C ALA A 252 3.19 -16.87 -7.42
N TYR A 253 2.71 -18.01 -6.92
CA TYR A 253 2.04 -18.09 -5.63
C TYR A 253 2.98 -17.71 -4.48
N LEU A 254 4.22 -18.20 -4.45
CA LEU A 254 5.22 -17.80 -3.45
C LEU A 254 5.44 -16.29 -3.46
N SER A 255 5.70 -15.72 -4.65
CA SER A 255 5.91 -14.28 -4.80
C SER A 255 4.70 -13.46 -4.37
N MET A 256 3.47 -13.97 -4.61
CA MET A 256 2.24 -13.31 -4.20
C MET A 256 2.04 -13.33 -2.67
N GLN A 257 2.48 -14.39 -1.99
CA GLN A 257 2.36 -14.55 -0.53
C GLN A 257 3.49 -13.86 0.24
N SER A 258 4.72 -13.86 -0.28
CA SER A 258 5.90 -13.30 0.40
C SER A 258 6.15 -11.82 0.12
N ARG A 259 5.36 -11.17 -0.75
CA ARG A 259 5.59 -9.77 -1.15
C ARG A 259 5.28 -8.78 -0.01
N PRO A 260 6.13 -7.75 0.17
CA PRO A 260 5.73 -6.55 0.90
C PRO A 260 4.57 -5.85 0.18
N LYS A 261 3.69 -5.18 0.94
CA LYS A 261 2.62 -4.36 0.35
C LYS A 261 3.23 -3.25 -0.51
N GLY A 262 2.77 -3.12 -1.75
CA GLY A 262 3.21 -2.06 -2.68
C GLY A 262 4.49 -2.36 -3.48
N ASP A 263 5.04 -3.58 -3.39
CA ASP A 263 6.18 -3.97 -4.23
C ASP A 263 5.76 -4.25 -5.68
N SER A 264 5.84 -3.20 -6.51
CA SER A 264 5.53 -3.27 -7.94
C SER A 264 6.36 -4.29 -8.73
N LEU A 265 7.58 -4.62 -8.29
CA LEU A 265 8.44 -5.55 -9.04
C LEU A 265 7.94 -7.00 -8.89
N SER A 266 7.58 -7.39 -7.66
CA SER A 266 6.96 -8.69 -7.38
C SER A 266 5.64 -8.84 -8.14
N ASP A 267 4.84 -7.78 -8.24
CA ASP A 267 3.58 -7.80 -8.99
C ASP A 267 3.80 -8.05 -10.49
N GLU A 268 4.82 -7.41 -11.07
CA GLU A 268 5.20 -7.61 -12.46
C GLU A 268 5.77 -9.02 -12.72
N PHE A 269 6.49 -9.59 -11.76
CA PHE A 269 6.94 -10.99 -11.83
C PHE A 269 5.76 -11.97 -11.87
N VAL A 270 4.77 -11.81 -10.98
CA VAL A 270 3.58 -12.65 -10.95
C VAL A 270 2.79 -12.52 -12.26
N LEU A 271 2.54 -11.29 -12.73
CA LEU A 271 1.75 -11.04 -13.95
C LEU A 271 2.45 -11.54 -15.21
N SER A 272 3.77 -11.40 -15.33
CA SER A 272 4.53 -11.95 -16.47
C SER A 272 4.51 -13.48 -16.48
N THR A 273 4.53 -14.12 -15.30
CA THR A 273 4.40 -15.59 -15.17
C THR A 273 3.05 -16.06 -15.66
N ILE A 274 1.98 -15.41 -15.18
CA ILE A 274 0.60 -15.70 -15.57
C ILE A 274 0.39 -15.47 -17.06
N GLN A 275 0.90 -14.37 -17.61
CA GLN A 275 0.81 -14.08 -19.04
C GLN A 275 1.44 -15.20 -19.87
N ARG A 276 2.63 -15.69 -19.48
CA ARG A 276 3.30 -16.83 -20.14
C ARG A 276 2.42 -18.08 -20.13
N LEU A 277 1.80 -18.41 -19.00
CA LEU A 277 0.91 -19.57 -18.84
C LEU A 277 -0.39 -19.45 -19.65
N ILE A 278 -0.96 -18.24 -19.78
CA ILE A 278 -2.18 -18.00 -20.56
C ILE A 278 -1.91 -18.04 -22.06
N THR A 279 -0.76 -17.50 -22.50
CA THR A 279 -0.37 -17.53 -23.92
C THR A 279 -0.01 -18.93 -24.41
N ASP A 280 0.35 -19.84 -23.50
CA ASP A 280 0.71 -21.20 -23.87
C ASP A 280 -0.54 -22.00 -24.27
N SER A 281 -0.60 -22.47 -25.50
CA SER A 281 -1.69 -23.31 -26.00
C SER A 281 -1.64 -24.75 -25.45
N SER A 282 -0.58 -25.11 -24.73
CA SER A 282 -0.39 -26.45 -24.16
C SER A 282 -1.22 -26.74 -22.90
N CYS A 283 -1.73 -25.73 -22.19
CA CYS A 283 -2.52 -25.92 -20.97
C CYS A 283 -3.88 -26.55 -21.30
N LYS A 284 -3.98 -27.87 -21.12
CA LYS A 284 -5.20 -28.66 -21.38
C LYS A 284 -6.00 -28.97 -20.12
N ASN A 285 -5.40 -28.98 -18.94
CA ASN A 285 -6.10 -29.32 -17.71
C ASN A 285 -6.91 -28.13 -17.16
N SER A 286 -8.18 -28.37 -16.84
CA SER A 286 -9.10 -27.35 -16.35
C SER A 286 -8.70 -26.77 -14.99
N SER A 287 -8.18 -27.58 -14.06
CA SER A 287 -7.77 -27.12 -12.73
C SER A 287 -6.56 -26.20 -12.80
N ILE A 288 -5.54 -26.55 -13.59
CA ILE A 288 -4.38 -25.68 -13.85
C ILE A 288 -4.83 -24.34 -14.43
N ARG A 289 -5.65 -24.37 -15.49
CA ARG A 289 -6.16 -23.14 -16.11
C ARG A 289 -6.97 -22.29 -15.13
N SER A 290 -7.84 -22.92 -14.36
CA SER A 290 -8.67 -22.24 -13.36
C SER A 290 -7.81 -21.55 -12.32
N THR A 291 -6.77 -22.20 -11.78
CA THR A 291 -5.85 -21.59 -10.81
C THR A 291 -5.13 -20.38 -11.40
N VAL A 292 -4.64 -20.47 -12.63
CA VAL A 292 -3.97 -19.34 -13.32
C VAL A 292 -4.90 -18.13 -13.44
N LEU A 293 -6.15 -18.37 -13.84
CA LEU A 293 -7.15 -17.30 -14.01
C LEU A 293 -7.59 -16.70 -12.66
N ILE A 294 -7.70 -17.52 -11.61
CA ILE A 294 -7.97 -17.05 -10.24
C ILE A 294 -6.83 -16.14 -9.76
N ILE A 295 -5.58 -16.57 -9.89
CA ILE A 295 -4.43 -15.73 -9.47
C ILE A 295 -4.41 -14.43 -10.29
N ARG A 296 -4.69 -14.47 -11.60
CA ARG A 296 -4.80 -13.25 -12.41
C ARG A 296 -5.87 -12.30 -11.88
N ASN A 297 -7.06 -12.83 -11.58
CA ASN A 297 -8.16 -12.02 -11.06
C ASN A 297 -7.78 -11.33 -9.74
N ILE A 298 -7.12 -12.05 -8.82
CA ILE A 298 -6.61 -11.48 -7.55
C ILE A 298 -5.58 -10.36 -7.81
N MET A 299 -4.75 -10.47 -8.84
CA MET A 299 -3.74 -9.44 -9.16
C MET A 299 -4.30 -8.22 -9.87
N GLU A 300 -5.48 -8.34 -10.49
CA GLU A 300 -6.10 -7.32 -11.32
C GLU A 300 -7.32 -6.65 -10.68
N GLU A 301 -7.88 -7.21 -9.60
CA GLU A 301 -9.13 -6.73 -8.99
C GLU A 301 -9.08 -5.25 -8.55
N ASP A 302 -7.93 -4.79 -8.06
CA ASP A 302 -7.76 -3.41 -7.59
C ASP A 302 -7.47 -2.42 -8.74
N LYS A 303 -7.25 -2.92 -9.96
CA LYS A 303 -6.91 -2.09 -11.11
C LYS A 303 -8.17 -1.77 -11.92
N GLY A 304 -8.64 -0.52 -11.82
CA GLY A 304 -9.89 -0.05 -12.45
C GLY A 304 -10.09 -0.45 -13.92
N ARG A 305 -9.03 -0.39 -14.74
CA ARG A 305 -9.07 -0.75 -16.18
C ARG A 305 -9.43 -2.21 -16.46
N TYR A 306 -9.20 -3.12 -15.51
CA TYR A 306 -9.38 -4.56 -15.71
C TYR A 306 -10.66 -5.10 -15.07
N GLN A 307 -11.42 -4.26 -14.35
CA GLN A 307 -12.57 -4.69 -13.54
C GLN A 307 -13.63 -5.45 -14.35
N GLU A 308 -13.94 -5.02 -15.58
CA GLU A 308 -14.92 -5.70 -16.43
C GLU A 308 -14.46 -7.11 -16.82
N ARG A 309 -13.18 -7.27 -17.18
CA ARG A 309 -12.59 -8.58 -17.48
C ARG A 309 -12.61 -9.48 -16.25
N VAL A 310 -12.20 -8.96 -15.11
CA VAL A 310 -12.16 -9.70 -13.84
C VAL A 310 -13.55 -10.18 -13.44
N LEU A 311 -14.57 -9.32 -13.56
CA LEU A 311 -15.96 -9.67 -13.29
C LEU A 311 -16.44 -10.84 -14.15
N LYS A 312 -16.32 -10.72 -15.47
CA LYS A 312 -16.73 -11.78 -16.41
C LYS A 312 -15.94 -13.07 -16.16
N GLN A 313 -14.66 -12.96 -15.80
CA GLN A 313 -13.81 -14.13 -15.58
C GLN A 313 -14.22 -14.86 -14.30
N TRP A 314 -14.57 -14.12 -13.25
CA TRP A 314 -15.13 -14.70 -12.03
C TRP A 314 -16.47 -15.39 -12.28
N GLU A 315 -17.36 -14.80 -13.08
CA GLU A 315 -18.65 -15.41 -13.46
C GLU A 315 -18.42 -16.76 -14.15
N VAL A 316 -17.57 -16.80 -15.18
CA VAL A 316 -17.24 -18.04 -15.90
C VAL A 316 -16.69 -19.13 -14.98
N ILE A 317 -15.74 -18.76 -14.10
CA ILE A 317 -15.13 -19.73 -13.17
C ILE A 317 -16.15 -20.20 -12.12
N SER A 318 -16.96 -19.28 -11.59
CA SER A 318 -17.98 -19.63 -10.60
C SER A 318 -19.06 -20.53 -11.19
N GLU A 319 -19.55 -20.23 -12.40
CA GLU A 319 -20.59 -21.03 -13.08
C GLU A 319 -20.11 -22.45 -13.38
N LEU A 320 -18.86 -22.60 -13.83
CA LEU A 320 -18.22 -23.88 -14.12
C LEU A 320 -18.34 -24.86 -12.93
N TYR A 321 -18.06 -24.36 -11.73
CA TYR A 321 -18.06 -25.18 -10.50
C TYR A 321 -19.38 -25.15 -9.73
N THR A 322 -20.46 -24.54 -10.22
CA THR A 322 -21.72 -24.41 -9.45
C THR A 322 -22.95 -24.91 -10.20
N GLN A 323 -22.96 -24.85 -11.53
CA GLN A 323 -24.11 -25.24 -12.35
C GLN A 323 -24.00 -26.68 -12.90
N ASN A 324 -23.28 -27.58 -12.21
CA ASN A 324 -23.00 -28.95 -12.65
C ASN A 324 -22.32 -29.06 -14.03
N GLN A 325 -21.64 -27.99 -14.47
CA GLN A 325 -20.77 -27.99 -15.65
C GLN A 325 -19.33 -28.31 -15.24
N GLU A 326 -19.13 -29.20 -14.27
CA GLU A 326 -17.80 -29.44 -13.74
C GLU A 326 -17.01 -30.39 -14.67
N PRO A 327 -15.69 -30.19 -14.81
CA PRO A 327 -14.82 -31.18 -15.46
C PRO A 327 -14.91 -32.54 -14.77
N ASP A 328 -14.59 -33.62 -15.48
CA ASP A 328 -14.65 -34.97 -14.91
C ASP A 328 -13.78 -35.09 -13.64
N ALA A 329 -14.22 -35.90 -12.69
CA ALA A 329 -13.55 -36.04 -11.39
C ALA A 329 -12.08 -36.49 -11.55
N SER A 330 -11.80 -37.32 -12.55
CA SER A 330 -10.45 -37.77 -12.89
C SER A 330 -9.52 -36.61 -13.27
N GLU A 331 -10.02 -35.65 -14.07
CA GLU A 331 -9.28 -34.46 -14.50
C GLU A 331 -9.03 -33.51 -13.33
N ARG A 332 -10.05 -33.30 -12.48
CA ARG A 332 -9.96 -32.41 -11.32
C ARG A 332 -8.95 -32.92 -10.29
N LEU A 333 -8.98 -34.22 -10.00
CA LEU A 333 -8.14 -34.82 -8.96
C LEU A 333 -6.66 -34.94 -9.36
N GLN A 334 -6.33 -34.82 -10.64
CA GLN A 334 -4.98 -35.05 -11.16
C GLN A 334 -3.93 -34.12 -10.52
N TYR A 335 -4.24 -32.83 -10.38
CA TYR A 335 -3.30 -31.82 -9.87
C TYR A 335 -3.82 -31.05 -8.65
N ILE A 336 -5.01 -31.40 -8.13
CA ILE A 336 -5.63 -30.68 -7.01
C ILE A 336 -4.72 -30.61 -5.79
N PHE A 337 -3.91 -31.65 -5.55
CA PHE A 337 -3.00 -31.65 -4.43
C PHE A 337 -1.74 -30.81 -4.65
N LEU A 338 -1.40 -30.48 -5.89
CA LEU A 338 -0.20 -29.70 -6.23
C LEU A 338 -0.51 -28.21 -6.44
N LEU A 339 -1.79 -27.85 -6.59
CA LEU A 339 -2.22 -26.48 -6.88
C LEU A 339 -2.78 -25.80 -5.62
N PRO A 340 -2.57 -24.47 -5.47
CA PRO A 340 -3.29 -23.65 -4.49
C PRO A 340 -4.72 -23.36 -4.97
N PHE A 341 -5.49 -24.40 -5.30
CA PHE A 341 -6.86 -24.27 -5.77
C PHE A 341 -7.82 -24.08 -4.58
N PRO A 342 -8.62 -23.00 -4.53
CA PRO A 342 -9.52 -22.77 -3.42
C PRO A 342 -10.71 -23.74 -3.45
N PRO A 343 -11.21 -24.20 -2.28
CA PRO A 343 -12.48 -24.92 -2.21
C PRO A 343 -13.63 -24.11 -2.82
N GLN A 344 -14.64 -24.78 -3.35
CA GLN A 344 -15.79 -24.16 -4.03
C GLN A 344 -16.47 -23.05 -3.20
N VAL A 345 -16.63 -23.27 -1.88
CA VAL A 345 -17.22 -22.28 -0.97
C VAL A 345 -16.37 -21.02 -0.86
N GLU A 346 -15.04 -21.19 -0.76
CA GLU A 346 -14.12 -20.06 -0.68
C GLU A 346 -14.07 -19.32 -2.03
N LEU A 347 -14.12 -20.04 -3.15
CA LEU A 347 -14.22 -19.47 -4.49
C LEU A 347 -15.47 -18.57 -4.64
N GLN A 348 -16.65 -19.05 -4.22
CA GLN A 348 -17.89 -18.28 -4.25
C GLN A 348 -17.83 -17.06 -3.32
N LYS A 349 -17.25 -17.21 -2.13
CA LYS A 349 -17.03 -16.10 -1.20
C LYS A 349 -16.10 -15.04 -1.81
N MET A 350 -14.98 -15.44 -2.43
CA MET A 350 -14.07 -14.51 -3.11
C MET A 350 -14.81 -13.73 -4.20
N PHE A 351 -15.65 -14.40 -5.00
CA PHE A 351 -16.47 -13.75 -6.01
C PHE A 351 -17.49 -12.77 -5.40
N ALA A 352 -18.19 -13.16 -4.32
CA ALA A 352 -19.15 -12.29 -3.63
C ALA A 352 -18.48 -11.05 -3.02
N VAL A 353 -17.29 -11.19 -2.42
CA VAL A 353 -16.50 -10.07 -1.92
C VAL A 353 -16.13 -9.12 -3.06
N PHE A 354 -15.71 -9.64 -4.21
CA PHE A 354 -15.41 -8.84 -5.40
C PHE A 354 -16.66 -8.08 -5.91
N LEU A 355 -17.81 -8.74 -6.00
CA LEU A 355 -19.09 -8.10 -6.36
C LEU A 355 -19.44 -6.95 -5.40
N GLY A 356 -19.20 -7.13 -4.10
CA GLY A 356 -19.35 -6.09 -3.09
C GLY A 356 -18.45 -4.89 -3.35
N LYS A 357 -17.15 -5.11 -3.64
CA LYS A 357 -16.18 -4.04 -4.01
C LYS A 357 -16.62 -3.27 -5.25
N MET A 358 -17.21 -3.96 -6.23
CA MET A 358 -17.74 -3.36 -7.47
C MET A 358 -19.05 -2.58 -7.27
N GLY A 359 -19.64 -2.61 -6.08
CA GLY A 359 -20.94 -2.00 -5.80
C GLY A 359 -22.14 -2.84 -6.23
N LEU A 360 -21.93 -4.07 -6.72
CA LEU A 360 -22.98 -5.04 -7.05
C LEU A 360 -23.45 -5.80 -5.80
N VAL A 361 -23.83 -5.04 -4.76
CA VAL A 361 -24.05 -5.55 -3.41
C VAL A 361 -25.22 -6.54 -3.34
N LYS A 362 -26.25 -6.40 -4.19
CA LYS A 362 -27.39 -7.34 -4.23
C LYS A 362 -26.97 -8.76 -4.62
N ASN A 363 -26.18 -8.91 -5.68
CA ASN A 363 -25.67 -10.20 -6.12
C ASN A 363 -24.75 -10.83 -5.06
N ALA A 364 -23.92 -10.00 -4.42
CA ALA A 364 -23.09 -10.43 -3.30
C ALA A 364 -23.93 -10.96 -2.12
N MET A 365 -25.00 -10.25 -1.74
CA MET A 365 -25.91 -10.68 -0.68
C MET A 365 -26.55 -12.04 -0.98
N GLU A 366 -27.01 -12.27 -2.21
CA GLU A 366 -27.62 -13.55 -2.59
C GLU A 366 -26.62 -14.72 -2.44
N ILE A 367 -25.36 -14.49 -2.80
CA ILE A 367 -24.31 -15.51 -2.62
C ILE A 367 -24.01 -15.71 -1.13
N PHE A 368 -23.86 -14.64 -0.34
CA PHE A 368 -23.61 -14.76 1.10
C PHE A 368 -24.77 -15.42 1.84
N GLU A 369 -26.01 -15.16 1.45
CA GLU A 369 -27.21 -15.80 1.99
C GLU A 369 -27.22 -17.31 1.66
N LYS A 370 -26.91 -17.69 0.41
CA LYS A 370 -26.75 -19.10 0.02
C LYS A 370 -25.63 -19.81 0.79
N LEU A 371 -24.52 -19.12 1.02
CA LEU A 371 -23.39 -19.62 1.79
C LEU A 371 -23.60 -19.59 3.31
N GLN A 372 -24.72 -19.03 3.79
CA GLN A 372 -25.00 -18.79 5.21
C GLN A 372 -23.90 -17.97 5.92
N ARG A 373 -23.32 -17.02 5.17
CA ARG A 373 -22.26 -16.10 5.61
C ARG A 373 -22.90 -14.81 6.12
N TRP A 374 -23.50 -14.91 7.30
CA TRP A 374 -24.36 -13.86 7.87
C TRP A 374 -23.61 -12.55 8.15
N GLU A 375 -22.34 -12.64 8.55
CA GLU A 375 -21.54 -11.47 8.89
C GLU A 375 -21.29 -10.59 7.66
N GLU A 376 -20.83 -11.19 6.56
CA GLU A 376 -20.63 -10.50 5.29
C GLU A 376 -21.97 -10.01 4.71
N LEU A 377 -23.06 -10.79 4.88
CA LEU A 377 -24.41 -10.37 4.49
C LEU A 377 -24.88 -9.11 5.25
N ILE A 378 -24.60 -9.02 6.56
CA ILE A 378 -24.91 -7.83 7.38
C ILE A 378 -24.10 -6.64 6.88
N GLU A 379 -22.80 -6.81 6.66
CA GLU A 379 -21.94 -5.75 6.14
C GLU A 379 -22.46 -5.24 4.78
N CYS A 380 -22.91 -6.14 3.89
CA CYS A 380 -23.59 -5.77 2.65
C CYS A 380 -24.92 -5.02 2.87
N CYS A 381 -25.74 -5.43 3.85
CA CYS A 381 -26.98 -4.71 4.19
C CYS A 381 -26.69 -3.28 4.67
N CYS A 382 -25.63 -3.11 5.47
CA CYS A 382 -25.15 -1.81 5.94
C CYS A 382 -24.70 -0.93 4.77
N LEU A 383 -23.98 -1.49 3.80
CA LEU A 383 -23.52 -0.76 2.60
C LEU A 383 -24.68 -0.22 1.74
N ILE A 384 -25.80 -0.96 1.64
CA ILE A 384 -27.00 -0.50 0.93
C ILE A 384 -27.82 0.51 1.76
N GLY A 385 -27.58 0.59 3.07
CA GLY A 385 -28.35 1.42 4.00
C GLY A 385 -29.61 0.75 4.55
N HIS A 386 -29.76 -0.57 4.38
CA HIS A 386 -30.86 -1.35 4.96
C HIS A 386 -30.56 -1.75 6.42
N VAL A 387 -30.47 -0.75 7.29
CA VAL A 387 -30.12 -0.93 8.71
C VAL A 387 -31.15 -1.77 9.47
N SER A 388 -32.44 -1.65 9.15
CA SER A 388 -33.50 -2.44 9.81
C SER A 388 -33.36 -3.94 9.57
N ARG A 389 -33.10 -4.35 8.31
CA ARG A 389 -32.85 -5.76 7.95
C ARG A 389 -31.57 -6.27 8.61
N ALA A 390 -30.52 -5.44 8.66
CA ALA A 390 -29.27 -5.80 9.34
C ALA A 390 -29.51 -6.06 10.83
N MET A 391 -30.24 -5.17 11.53
CA MET A 391 -30.56 -5.33 12.94
C MET A 391 -31.42 -6.56 13.21
N SER A 392 -32.49 -6.78 12.44
CA SER A 392 -33.34 -7.96 12.63
C SER A 392 -32.56 -9.26 12.43
N LEU A 393 -31.64 -9.29 11.47
CA LEU A 393 -30.79 -10.45 11.23
C LEU A 393 -29.80 -10.66 12.38
N ILE A 394 -29.19 -9.58 12.92
CA ILE A 394 -28.32 -9.66 14.10
C ILE A 394 -29.07 -10.24 15.30
N ASP A 395 -30.28 -9.73 15.58
CA ASP A 395 -31.09 -10.19 16.71
C ASP A 395 -31.48 -11.67 16.57
N GLU A 396 -31.90 -12.07 15.37
CA GLU A 396 -32.20 -13.47 15.06
C GLU A 396 -30.97 -14.37 15.26
N ARG A 397 -29.78 -13.93 14.81
CA ARG A 397 -28.55 -14.71 14.99
C ARG A 397 -28.11 -14.77 16.44
N LEU A 398 -28.16 -13.66 17.18
CA LEU A 398 -27.79 -13.63 18.60
C LEU A 398 -28.67 -14.53 19.47
N SER A 399 -29.88 -14.89 19.00
CA SER A 399 -30.76 -15.86 19.66
C SER A 399 -30.33 -17.33 19.48
N GLN A 400 -29.43 -17.62 18.53
CA GLN A 400 -28.91 -18.96 18.24
C GLN A 400 -27.57 -19.22 18.94
N GLU A 401 -27.17 -20.49 19.02
CA GLU A 401 -25.83 -20.86 19.49
C GLU A 401 -24.75 -20.47 18.46
N LEU A 402 -23.93 -19.51 18.86
CA LEU A 402 -22.82 -18.96 18.09
C LEU A 402 -21.51 -19.14 18.85
N ASP A 403 -20.43 -19.26 18.10
CA ASP A 403 -19.08 -19.16 18.61
C ASP A 403 -18.83 -17.76 19.21
N ILE A 404 -17.90 -17.70 20.16
CA ILE A 404 -17.56 -16.49 20.91
C ILE A 404 -17.12 -15.36 19.96
N ILE A 405 -16.40 -15.70 18.88
CA ILE A 405 -15.83 -14.74 17.94
C ILE A 405 -16.91 -14.11 17.07
N SER A 406 -17.79 -14.90 16.45
CA SER A 406 -18.92 -14.37 15.69
C SER A 406 -19.88 -13.59 16.57
N LYS A 407 -20.14 -14.05 17.80
CA LYS A 407 -20.95 -13.28 18.76
C LYS A 407 -20.32 -11.91 19.07
N ALA A 408 -19.02 -11.86 19.35
CA ALA A 408 -18.32 -10.60 19.56
C ALA A 408 -18.37 -9.69 18.31
N ARG A 409 -18.20 -10.26 17.10
CA ARG A 409 -18.28 -9.50 15.84
C ARG A 409 -19.67 -8.90 15.62
N LEU A 410 -20.74 -9.66 15.88
CA LEU A 410 -22.12 -9.17 15.76
C LEU A 410 -22.41 -8.02 16.72
N TYR A 411 -21.99 -8.12 17.99
CA TYR A 411 -22.11 -7.00 18.93
C TYR A 411 -21.32 -5.75 18.50
N CYS A 412 -20.13 -5.94 17.90
CA CYS A 412 -19.37 -4.82 17.35
C CYS A 412 -20.12 -4.15 16.19
N ILE A 413 -20.69 -4.93 15.26
CA ILE A 413 -21.47 -4.40 14.14
C ILE A 413 -22.74 -3.72 14.64
N LEU A 414 -23.40 -4.28 15.66
CA LEU A 414 -24.55 -3.65 16.32
C LEU A 414 -24.16 -2.30 16.92
N GLY A 415 -22.98 -2.20 17.55
CA GLY A 415 -22.40 -0.94 18.00
C GLY A 415 -22.09 0.04 16.85
N ASP A 416 -21.59 -0.44 15.72
CA ASP A 416 -21.33 0.38 14.53
C ASP A 416 -22.65 1.00 13.98
N LEU A 417 -23.75 0.24 14.04
CA LEU A 417 -25.09 0.62 13.59
C LEU A 417 -25.81 1.58 14.55
N THR A 418 -25.88 1.21 15.82
CA THR A 418 -26.59 1.97 16.87
C THR A 418 -25.80 3.17 17.36
N ARG A 419 -24.47 3.12 17.23
CA ARG A 419 -23.50 4.04 17.86
C ARG A 419 -23.56 4.03 19.38
N ASP A 420 -24.00 2.92 19.97
CA ASP A 420 -24.04 2.74 21.41
C ASP A 420 -22.76 2.09 21.94
N GLU A 421 -22.16 2.73 22.95
CA GLU A 421 -20.95 2.26 23.63
C GLU A 421 -21.11 0.87 24.24
N LYS A 422 -22.30 0.55 24.75
CA LYS A 422 -22.58 -0.70 25.47
C LYS A 422 -22.26 -1.92 24.59
N HIS A 423 -22.65 -1.89 23.32
CA HIS A 423 -22.45 -3.02 22.41
C HIS A 423 -20.97 -3.27 22.10
N TYR A 424 -20.14 -2.23 22.03
CA TYR A 424 -18.69 -2.41 21.90
C TYR A 424 -18.07 -3.01 23.16
N ARG A 425 -18.51 -2.59 24.36
CA ARG A 425 -18.02 -3.17 25.62
C ARG A 425 -18.46 -4.61 25.80
N GLU A 426 -19.69 -4.95 25.42
CA GLU A 426 -20.16 -6.35 25.40
C GLU A 426 -19.32 -7.21 24.45
N SER A 427 -19.06 -6.72 23.22
CA SER A 427 -18.16 -7.39 22.27
C SER A 427 -16.76 -7.65 22.86
N TRP A 428 -16.21 -6.66 23.55
CA TRP A 428 -14.90 -6.77 24.20
C TRP A 428 -14.88 -7.76 25.36
N ASN A 429 -15.93 -7.76 26.19
CA ASN A 429 -16.05 -8.65 27.34
C ASN A 429 -16.27 -10.10 26.90
N ILE A 430 -17.18 -10.35 25.96
CA ILE A 430 -17.47 -11.69 25.43
C ILE A 430 -16.22 -12.32 24.81
N SER A 431 -15.41 -11.53 24.12
CA SER A 431 -14.17 -12.00 23.50
C SER A 431 -12.99 -12.14 24.46
N ASN A 432 -13.19 -12.03 25.78
CA ASN A 432 -12.13 -12.02 26.78
C ASN A 432 -11.01 -11.01 26.45
N ARG A 433 -11.38 -9.81 25.97
CA ARG A 433 -10.45 -8.73 25.61
C ARG A 433 -9.48 -9.06 24.46
N ARG A 434 -9.90 -9.93 23.54
CA ARG A 434 -9.11 -10.30 22.35
C ARG A 434 -9.63 -9.68 21.06
N PHE A 435 -10.87 -9.19 21.02
CA PHE A 435 -11.45 -8.64 19.80
C PHE A 435 -11.14 -7.15 19.63
N ALA A 436 -9.93 -6.84 19.15
CA ALA A 436 -9.43 -5.46 19.02
C ALA A 436 -10.32 -4.53 18.16
N ARG A 437 -11.07 -5.06 17.18
CA ARG A 437 -11.98 -4.25 16.33
C ARG A 437 -13.00 -3.47 17.17
N ALA A 438 -13.55 -4.07 18.23
CA ALA A 438 -14.53 -3.40 19.08
C ALA A 438 -13.96 -2.12 19.72
N MET A 439 -12.77 -2.21 20.30
CA MET A 439 -12.12 -1.06 20.93
C MET A 439 -11.64 -0.01 19.92
N ARG A 440 -11.25 -0.42 18.70
CA ARG A 440 -10.98 0.53 17.60
C ARG A 440 -12.24 1.28 17.17
N SER A 441 -13.38 0.60 17.00
CA SER A 441 -14.64 1.25 16.66
C SER A 441 -15.15 2.17 17.78
N LEU A 442 -15.03 1.73 19.04
CA LEU A 442 -15.37 2.56 20.20
C LEU A 442 -14.49 3.82 20.28
N GLY A 443 -13.17 3.68 20.09
CA GLY A 443 -12.26 4.82 20.02
C GLY A 443 -12.62 5.79 18.90
N LYS A 444 -12.99 5.29 17.71
CA LYS A 444 -13.48 6.13 16.60
C LYS A 444 -14.78 6.86 16.94
N LEU A 445 -15.68 6.25 17.71
CA LEU A 445 -16.90 6.92 18.19
C LEU A 445 -16.54 8.06 19.14
N TYR A 446 -15.61 7.85 20.07
CA TYR A 446 -15.14 8.89 20.99
C TYR A 446 -14.42 10.04 20.27
N VAL A 447 -13.64 9.75 19.23
CA VAL A 447 -13.05 10.79 18.35
C VAL A 447 -14.14 11.67 17.73
N LYS A 448 -15.22 11.07 17.20
CA LYS A 448 -16.35 11.82 16.64
C LYS A 448 -17.06 12.69 17.68
N ASN A 449 -17.09 12.24 18.94
CA ASN A 449 -17.68 12.96 20.06
C ASN A 449 -16.70 13.92 20.76
N HIS A 450 -15.48 14.11 20.23
CA HIS A 450 -14.40 14.91 20.83
C HIS A 450 -13.98 14.50 22.26
N GLN A 451 -14.21 13.23 22.62
CA GLN A 451 -13.82 12.65 23.91
C GLN A 451 -12.41 12.04 23.80
N TRP A 452 -11.40 12.90 23.76
CA TRP A 452 -10.01 12.51 23.44
C TRP A 452 -9.41 11.49 24.41
N GLU A 453 -9.68 11.62 25.71
CA GLU A 453 -9.10 10.73 26.73
C GLU A 453 -9.62 9.30 26.59
N LEU A 454 -10.95 9.15 26.51
CA LEU A 454 -11.59 7.84 26.32
C LEU A 454 -11.20 7.21 24.97
N ALA A 455 -11.00 8.03 23.94
CA ALA A 455 -10.50 7.56 22.64
C ALA A 455 -9.08 6.99 22.76
N ILE A 456 -8.17 7.68 23.45
CA ILE A 456 -6.80 7.21 23.69
C ILE A 456 -6.81 5.88 24.44
N ASP A 457 -7.58 5.77 25.54
CA ASP A 457 -7.66 4.55 26.33
C ASP A 457 -8.17 3.37 25.48
N SER A 458 -9.24 3.59 24.70
CA SER A 458 -9.81 2.55 23.82
C SER A 458 -8.82 2.13 22.73
N PHE A 459 -8.10 3.08 22.13
CA PHE A 459 -7.09 2.75 21.12
C PHE A 459 -5.89 2.01 21.72
N LEU A 460 -5.46 2.35 22.94
CA LEU A 460 -4.41 1.64 23.66
C LEU A 460 -4.82 0.19 23.98
N GLU A 461 -6.05 -0.04 24.42
CA GLU A 461 -6.58 -1.40 24.62
C GLU A 461 -6.59 -2.21 23.32
N ALA A 462 -6.98 -1.59 22.20
CA ALA A 462 -6.93 -2.25 20.89
C ALA A 462 -5.49 -2.58 20.45
N LEU A 463 -4.55 -1.65 20.67
CA LEU A 463 -3.15 -1.80 20.30
C LEU A 463 -2.39 -2.79 21.19
N ALA A 464 -2.85 -3.01 22.43
CA ALA A 464 -2.33 -4.06 23.31
C ALA A 464 -2.58 -5.46 22.75
N VAL A 465 -3.66 -5.65 21.98
CA VAL A 465 -3.94 -6.91 21.28
C VAL A 465 -3.14 -7.02 19.98
N ASN A 466 -3.11 -5.96 19.18
CA ASN A 466 -2.32 -5.91 17.95
C ASN A 466 -1.71 -4.51 17.73
N ALA A 467 -0.40 -4.42 17.82
CA ALA A 467 0.35 -3.17 17.71
C ALA A 467 0.59 -2.69 16.26
N LEU A 468 0.36 -3.55 15.25
CA LEU A 468 0.63 -3.27 13.83
C LEU A 468 -0.62 -2.71 13.13
N TYR A 469 -1.09 -1.55 13.60
CA TYR A 469 -2.19 -0.80 12.99
C TYR A 469 -1.84 0.68 12.83
N PRO A 470 -1.25 1.09 11.69
CA PRO A 470 -0.85 2.47 11.42
C PRO A 470 -2.01 3.47 11.56
N ASP A 471 -3.19 3.16 11.02
CA ASP A 471 -4.39 4.00 11.12
C ASP A 471 -4.77 4.35 12.57
N ILE A 472 -4.58 3.40 13.49
CA ILE A 472 -4.93 3.59 14.90
C ILE A 472 -3.86 4.41 15.61
N TRP A 473 -2.58 4.19 15.31
CA TRP A 473 -1.50 5.06 15.77
C TRP A 473 -1.68 6.50 15.28
N PHE A 474 -2.15 6.69 14.05
CA PHE A 474 -2.45 8.01 13.49
C PHE A 474 -3.60 8.68 14.24
N LEU A 475 -4.71 7.98 14.47
CA LEU A 475 -5.84 8.50 15.26
C LEU A 475 -5.46 8.79 16.71
N LEU A 476 -4.63 7.95 17.32
CA LEU A 476 -4.13 8.14 18.67
C LEU A 476 -3.19 9.36 18.75
N GLY A 477 -2.33 9.58 17.75
CA GLY A 477 -1.53 10.81 17.62
C GLY A 477 -2.39 12.05 17.47
N TYR A 478 -3.46 11.98 16.66
CA TYR A 478 -4.44 13.05 16.51
C TYR A 478 -5.18 13.36 17.82
N CYS A 479 -5.63 12.33 18.55
CA CYS A 479 -6.27 12.51 19.85
C CYS A 479 -5.32 13.15 20.87
N ALA A 480 -4.08 12.66 20.93
CA ALA A 480 -3.05 13.16 21.83
C ALA A 480 -2.71 14.63 21.56
N GLN A 481 -2.61 15.01 20.29
CA GLN A 481 -2.38 16.40 19.88
C GLN A 481 -3.53 17.31 20.33
N ASN A 482 -4.79 16.89 20.13
CA ASN A 482 -5.96 17.68 20.56
C ASN A 482 -6.12 17.72 22.09
N LYS A 483 -5.65 16.69 22.80
CA LYS A 483 -5.55 16.69 24.27
C LYS A 483 -4.44 17.64 24.77
N GLY A 484 -3.45 17.93 23.94
CA GLY A 484 -2.27 18.74 24.28
C GLY A 484 -1.05 17.92 24.74
N ASP A 485 -1.11 16.60 24.70
CA ASP A 485 0.04 15.72 24.97
C ASP A 485 0.91 15.57 23.71
N LEU A 486 1.70 16.60 23.44
CA LEU A 486 2.51 16.71 22.24
C LEU A 486 3.63 15.66 22.17
N ASN A 487 4.19 15.24 23.31
CA ASN A 487 5.24 14.23 23.32
C ASN A 487 4.67 12.86 22.93
N PHE A 488 3.50 12.51 23.49
CA PHE A 488 2.83 11.27 23.12
C PHE A 488 2.36 11.29 21.66
N ALA A 489 1.85 12.43 21.17
CA ALA A 489 1.48 12.62 19.78
C ALA A 489 2.67 12.40 18.82
N ALA A 490 3.84 12.97 19.14
CA ALA A 490 5.05 12.78 18.35
C ALA A 490 5.46 11.30 18.30
N ASN A 491 5.43 10.60 19.44
CA ASN A 491 5.72 9.17 19.51
C ASN A 491 4.74 8.33 18.68
N ALA A 492 3.45 8.66 18.75
CA ALA A 492 2.40 7.98 18.00
C ALA A 492 2.59 8.14 16.48
N PHE A 493 2.77 9.36 15.98
CA PHE A 493 3.04 9.60 14.56
C PHE A 493 4.37 9.01 14.11
N THR A 494 5.39 8.98 14.99
CA THR A 494 6.67 8.29 14.70
C THR A 494 6.45 6.80 14.44
N ARG A 495 5.57 6.13 15.21
CA ARG A 495 5.21 4.72 14.95
C ARG A 495 4.48 4.53 13.62
N VAL A 496 3.65 5.50 13.21
CA VAL A 496 3.00 5.45 11.89
C VAL A 496 4.04 5.47 10.78
N VAL A 497 4.96 6.43 10.79
CA VAL A 497 5.96 6.58 9.71
C VAL A 497 7.02 5.46 9.71
N GLN A 498 7.21 4.78 10.83
CA GLN A 498 8.02 3.55 10.88
C GLN A 498 7.34 2.36 10.20
N GLN A 499 6.00 2.29 10.27
CA GLN A 499 5.22 1.22 9.64
C GLN A 499 4.86 1.55 8.18
N GLU A 500 4.58 2.81 7.89
CA GLU A 500 4.23 3.34 6.56
C GLU A 500 5.10 4.57 6.23
N PRO A 501 6.34 4.35 5.76
CA PRO A 501 7.27 5.45 5.46
C PRO A 501 6.76 6.41 4.37
N ASP A 502 5.88 5.92 3.52
CA ASP A 502 5.24 6.64 2.41
C ASP A 502 4.00 7.46 2.82
N ASN A 503 3.58 7.39 4.09
CA ASN A 503 2.43 8.14 4.58
C ASN A 503 2.78 9.64 4.78
N GLY A 504 2.66 10.43 3.72
CA GLY A 504 2.96 11.87 3.74
C GLY A 504 2.08 12.70 4.69
N GLU A 505 0.88 12.24 5.03
CA GLU A 505 0.02 12.91 6.01
C GLU A 505 0.52 12.71 7.45
N ALA A 506 0.98 11.50 7.78
CA ALA A 506 1.59 11.21 9.07
C ALA A 506 2.86 12.04 9.29
N TRP A 507 3.71 12.15 8.27
CA TRP A 507 4.89 13.02 8.29
C TRP A 507 4.54 14.50 8.49
N ASN A 508 3.50 15.01 7.82
CA ASN A 508 3.05 16.39 8.00
C ASN A 508 2.50 16.65 9.41
N ASN A 509 1.73 15.72 9.98
CA ASN A 509 1.21 15.85 11.35
C ASN A 509 2.33 15.72 12.39
N LEU A 510 3.30 14.83 12.18
CA LEU A 510 4.51 14.74 13.01
C LEU A 510 5.27 16.08 13.01
N ALA A 511 5.43 16.69 11.84
CA ALA A 511 6.06 18.00 11.74
C ALA A 511 5.27 19.10 12.47
N SER A 512 3.93 19.12 12.34
CA SER A 512 3.06 20.04 13.06
C SER A 512 3.26 19.94 14.58
N VAL A 513 3.34 18.71 15.11
CA VAL A 513 3.64 18.46 16.52
C VAL A 513 5.05 18.94 16.89
N TYR A 514 6.06 18.71 16.04
CA TYR A 514 7.42 19.23 16.30
C TYR A 514 7.50 20.75 16.28
N VAL A 515 6.75 21.44 15.42
CA VAL A 515 6.63 22.90 15.44
C VAL A 515 6.06 23.38 16.78
N GLN A 516 5.00 22.72 17.28
CA GLN A 516 4.40 23.04 18.59
C GLN A 516 5.38 22.77 19.75
N LEU A 517 6.21 21.73 19.62
CA LEU A 517 7.32 21.42 20.55
C LEU A 517 8.56 22.32 20.38
N LYS A 518 8.53 23.29 19.45
CA LYS A 518 9.66 24.18 19.10
C LYS A 518 10.91 23.46 18.57
N LYS A 519 10.74 22.22 18.07
CA LYS A 519 11.78 21.38 17.46
C LYS A 519 11.84 21.62 15.95
N LYS A 520 12.39 22.77 15.56
CA LYS A 520 12.31 23.27 14.17
C LYS A 520 13.06 22.39 13.17
N LYS A 521 14.22 21.85 13.53
CA LYS A 521 15.05 21.01 12.64
C LYS A 521 14.37 19.67 12.35
N GLU A 522 13.80 19.06 13.39
CA GLU A 522 13.04 17.82 13.28
C GLU A 522 11.74 18.02 12.49
N ALA A 523 11.06 19.17 12.68
CA ALA A 523 9.90 19.54 11.88
C ALA A 523 10.25 19.70 10.39
N LEU A 524 11.37 20.36 10.07
CA LEU A 524 11.87 20.51 8.70
C LEU A 524 12.14 19.14 8.06
N PHE A 525 12.84 18.26 8.77
CA PHE A 525 13.09 16.91 8.29
C PHE A 525 11.79 16.15 8.01
N ALA A 526 10.84 16.18 8.94
CA ALA A 526 9.54 15.52 8.76
C ALA A 526 8.76 16.10 7.56
N LEU A 527 8.76 17.42 7.35
CA LEU A 527 8.13 18.05 6.17
C LEU A 527 8.85 17.69 4.86
N SER A 528 10.17 17.55 4.86
CA SER A 528 10.92 17.12 3.67
C SER A 528 10.50 15.71 3.22
N GLN A 529 10.26 14.80 4.17
CA GLN A 529 9.72 13.46 3.88
C GLN A 529 8.25 13.55 3.44
N ALA A 530 7.43 14.36 4.10
CA ALA A 530 6.02 14.55 3.74
C ALA A 530 5.87 14.97 2.27
N VAL A 531 6.66 15.95 1.84
CA VAL A 531 6.67 16.45 0.47
C VAL A 531 7.18 15.40 -0.53
N LYS A 532 8.18 14.60 -0.15
CA LYS A 532 8.70 13.52 -1.02
C LYS A 532 7.60 12.53 -1.43
N HIS A 533 6.69 12.23 -0.51
CA HIS A 533 5.61 11.26 -0.70
C HIS A 533 4.28 11.88 -1.17
N LYS A 534 3.98 13.15 -0.82
CA LYS A 534 2.77 13.87 -1.24
C LYS A 534 3.09 15.22 -1.89
N ARG A 535 3.68 15.18 -3.08
CA ARG A 535 4.11 16.38 -3.85
C ARG A 535 2.96 17.28 -4.33
N GLU A 536 1.77 16.73 -4.49
CA GLU A 536 0.62 17.45 -5.05
C GLU A 536 -0.10 18.31 -3.99
N SER A 537 0.19 18.10 -2.71
CA SER A 537 -0.49 18.82 -1.62
C SER A 537 0.18 20.16 -1.35
N TRP A 538 -0.45 21.24 -1.83
CA TRP A 538 0.02 22.60 -1.59
C TRP A 538 0.11 22.96 -0.09
N LYS A 539 -0.74 22.38 0.77
CA LYS A 539 -0.73 22.63 2.23
C LYS A 539 0.57 22.15 2.89
N ILE A 540 1.14 21.03 2.42
CA ILE A 540 2.39 20.50 2.96
C ILE A 540 3.56 21.39 2.51
N TRP A 541 3.53 21.88 1.27
CA TRP A 541 4.50 22.85 0.77
C TRP A 541 4.42 24.19 1.52
N GLU A 542 3.22 24.66 1.85
CA GLU A 542 3.02 25.85 2.70
C GLU A 542 3.64 25.64 4.08
N ASN A 543 3.37 24.51 4.74
CA ASN A 543 3.99 24.18 6.02
C ASN A 543 5.53 24.12 5.92
N LEU A 544 6.07 23.52 4.85
CA LEU A 544 7.52 23.49 4.60
C LEU A 544 8.09 24.89 4.41
N LEU A 545 7.43 25.76 3.66
CA LEU A 545 7.85 27.16 3.47
C LEU A 545 7.91 27.88 4.83
N MET A 546 6.86 27.78 5.63
CA MET A 546 6.78 28.46 6.93
C MET A 546 7.86 27.98 7.91
N VAL A 547 8.18 26.68 7.93
CA VAL A 547 9.23 26.15 8.83
C VAL A 547 10.63 26.45 8.32
N SER A 548 10.87 26.28 7.01
CA SER A 548 12.20 26.47 6.41
C SER A 548 12.69 27.92 6.49
N LEU A 549 11.81 28.91 6.35
CA LEU A 549 12.18 30.32 6.49
C LEU A 549 12.64 30.70 7.90
N VAL A 550 12.28 29.90 8.89
CA VAL A 550 12.57 30.14 10.30
C VAL A 550 13.80 29.35 10.79
N VAL A 551 14.28 28.39 9.98
CA VAL A 551 15.49 27.60 10.26
C VAL A 551 16.66 28.21 9.49
N GLU A 552 17.69 28.63 10.21
CA GLU A 552 18.91 29.20 9.62
C GLU A 552 19.65 28.19 8.74
N GLY A 553 20.12 28.62 7.57
CA GLY A 553 20.88 27.81 6.62
C GLY A 553 20.06 26.92 5.68
N GLU A 554 18.72 26.96 5.75
CA GLU A 554 17.84 26.06 4.99
C GLU A 554 17.11 26.75 3.81
N LEU A 555 17.81 27.68 3.14
CA LEU A 555 17.30 28.44 2.01
C LEU A 555 16.82 27.57 0.83
N GLY A 556 17.47 26.41 0.63
CA GLY A 556 17.14 25.49 -0.45
C GLY A 556 15.73 24.92 -0.34
N HIS A 557 15.31 24.57 0.88
CA HIS A 557 13.97 24.07 1.17
C HIS A 557 12.92 25.18 0.98
N SER A 558 13.20 26.39 1.44
CA SER A 558 12.29 27.54 1.27
C SER A 558 12.07 27.89 -0.20
N LEU A 559 13.15 27.92 -0.99
CA LEU A 559 13.07 28.19 -2.42
C LEU A 559 12.27 27.11 -3.16
N ASN A 560 12.56 25.83 -2.89
CA ASN A 560 11.83 24.72 -3.51
C ASN A 560 10.34 24.76 -3.15
N ALA A 561 10.01 25.10 -1.89
CA ALA A 561 8.63 25.19 -1.44
C ALA A 561 7.88 26.34 -2.14
N LEU A 562 8.50 27.51 -2.26
CA LEU A 562 7.88 28.64 -2.94
C LEU A 562 7.72 28.39 -4.46
N GLU A 563 8.71 27.78 -5.11
CA GLU A 563 8.61 27.34 -6.52
C GLU A 563 7.42 26.38 -6.71
N ALA A 564 7.31 25.35 -5.86
CA ALA A 564 6.23 24.37 -5.94
C ALA A 564 4.85 25.00 -5.67
N LEU A 565 4.74 25.92 -4.72
CA LEU A 565 3.47 26.63 -4.42
C LEU A 565 3.00 27.46 -5.61
N VAL A 566 3.92 28.17 -6.27
CA VAL A 566 3.63 28.96 -7.47
C VAL A 566 3.23 28.05 -8.64
N GLU A 567 3.87 26.88 -8.80
CA GLU A 567 3.50 25.90 -9.83
C GLU A 567 2.12 25.28 -9.58
N LEU A 568 1.79 24.95 -8.32
CA LEU A 568 0.53 24.29 -7.97
C LEU A 568 -0.67 25.25 -7.94
N ARG A 569 -0.48 26.49 -7.48
CA ARG A 569 -1.58 27.45 -7.22
C ARG A 569 -1.55 28.68 -8.11
N GLY A 570 -0.51 28.87 -8.93
CA GLY A 570 -0.35 30.08 -9.74
C GLY A 570 -0.31 31.33 -8.87
N ARG A 571 -1.22 32.28 -9.13
CA ARG A 571 -1.28 33.56 -8.38
C ARG A 571 -1.56 33.39 -6.89
N ASP A 572 -2.38 32.42 -6.50
CA ASP A 572 -2.72 32.21 -5.09
C ASP A 572 -1.60 31.53 -4.29
N GLY A 573 -0.57 31.03 -4.97
CA GLY A 573 0.64 30.45 -4.36
C GLY A 573 1.73 31.49 -4.10
N ILE A 574 1.46 32.77 -4.32
CA ILE A 574 2.43 33.86 -4.15
C ILE A 574 2.32 34.38 -2.71
N TYR A 575 3.26 33.94 -1.88
CA TYR A 575 3.42 34.38 -0.50
C TYR A 575 4.41 35.55 -0.46
N SER A 576 3.93 36.78 -0.69
CA SER A 576 4.80 37.92 -0.99
C SER A 576 5.63 38.41 0.20
N GLU A 577 5.13 38.30 1.43
CA GLU A 577 5.93 38.57 2.64
C GLU A 577 7.07 37.54 2.81
N GLN A 578 6.74 36.26 2.62
CA GLN A 578 7.68 35.14 2.69
C GLN A 578 8.73 35.20 1.58
N LEU A 579 8.39 35.77 0.42
CA LEU A 579 9.34 36.03 -0.66
C LEU A 579 10.36 37.10 -0.25
N VAL A 580 9.93 38.18 0.41
CA VAL A 580 10.83 39.22 0.91
C VAL A 580 11.79 38.63 1.94
N THR A 581 11.29 37.85 2.91
CA THR A 581 12.16 37.23 3.92
C THR A 581 13.13 36.21 3.33
N LEU A 582 12.71 35.43 2.31
CA LEU A 582 13.61 34.55 1.57
C LEU A 582 14.76 35.34 0.92
N VAL A 583 14.44 36.46 0.27
CA VAL A 583 15.44 37.32 -0.39
C VAL A 583 16.39 37.93 0.63
N GLU A 584 15.88 38.44 1.74
CA GLU A 584 16.70 38.99 2.83
C GLU A 584 17.66 37.94 3.39
N ASN A 585 17.19 36.71 3.62
CA ASN A 585 18.04 35.62 4.11
C ASN A 585 19.09 35.19 3.07
N VAL A 586 18.74 35.17 1.78
CA VAL A 586 19.72 34.90 0.69
C VAL A 586 20.80 35.97 0.64
N ILE A 587 20.42 37.25 0.79
CA ILE A 587 21.38 38.37 0.77
C ILE A 587 22.26 38.36 2.02
N SER A 588 21.70 38.07 3.20
CA SER A 588 22.48 38.00 4.43
C SER A 588 23.53 36.87 4.39
N GLU A 589 23.17 35.70 3.85
CA GLU A 589 24.12 34.60 3.64
C GLU A 589 25.18 34.95 2.58
N MET A 590 24.84 35.72 1.53
CA MET A 590 25.83 36.20 0.54
C MET A 590 26.90 37.08 1.15
N VAL A 591 26.52 37.96 2.08
CA VAL A 591 27.47 38.85 2.75
C VAL A 591 28.40 38.07 3.68
N GLN A 592 27.91 36.99 4.29
CA GLN A 592 28.68 36.16 5.22
C GLN A 592 29.63 35.19 4.50
N GLU A 593 29.19 34.56 3.40
CA GLU A 593 29.93 33.52 2.68
C GLU A 593 30.39 33.96 1.28
N ASN A 594 31.31 34.92 1.23
CA ASN A 594 31.89 35.40 -0.02
C ASN A 594 32.58 34.25 -0.80
N GLY A 595 32.04 33.90 -1.97
CA GLY A 595 32.66 32.97 -2.91
C GLY A 595 32.05 31.56 -3.00
N ASN A 596 30.91 31.30 -2.33
CA ASN A 596 30.24 29.99 -2.39
C ASN A 596 29.48 29.80 -3.72
N GLU A 597 29.93 28.86 -4.56
CA GLU A 597 29.35 28.59 -5.89
C GLU A 597 27.88 28.12 -5.81
N LEU A 598 27.52 27.41 -4.73
CA LEU A 598 26.15 26.94 -4.49
C LEU A 598 25.21 28.12 -4.27
N LEU A 599 25.64 29.10 -3.48
CA LEU A 599 24.88 30.30 -3.17
C LEU A 599 24.62 31.14 -4.44
N LEU A 600 25.64 31.30 -5.29
CA LEU A 600 25.50 31.95 -6.61
C LEU A 600 24.47 31.24 -7.52
N ARG A 601 24.44 29.91 -7.53
CA ARG A 601 23.43 29.14 -8.28
C ARG A 601 22.04 29.35 -7.69
N MET A 602 21.92 29.44 -6.37
CA MET A 602 20.65 29.74 -5.70
C MET A 602 20.15 31.14 -6.02
N CYS A 603 21.01 32.17 -5.99
CA CYS A 603 20.62 33.53 -6.38
C CYS A 603 20.06 33.60 -7.80
N LYS A 604 20.68 32.89 -8.76
CA LYS A 604 20.15 32.79 -10.14
C LYS A 604 18.75 32.17 -10.18
N ARG A 605 18.48 31.15 -9.35
CA ARG A 605 17.14 30.56 -9.24
C ARG A 605 16.14 31.52 -8.61
N VAL A 606 16.52 32.19 -7.52
CA VAL A 606 15.68 33.20 -6.85
C VAL A 606 15.34 34.36 -7.81
N LEU A 607 16.32 34.88 -8.57
CA LEU A 607 16.08 35.89 -9.62
C LEU A 607 15.07 35.42 -10.66
N LYS A 608 15.20 34.16 -11.12
CA LYS A 608 14.24 33.56 -12.06
C LYS A 608 12.84 33.43 -11.46
N LEU A 609 12.74 33.07 -10.18
CA LEU A 609 11.48 32.97 -9.46
C LEU A 609 10.83 34.35 -9.30
N VAL A 610 11.56 35.37 -8.86
CA VAL A 610 11.07 36.74 -8.73
C VAL A 610 10.65 37.31 -10.09
N GLY A 611 11.40 37.04 -11.16
CA GLY A 611 11.02 37.40 -12.52
C GLY A 611 9.69 36.74 -12.96
N ARG A 612 9.49 35.47 -12.64
CA ARG A 612 8.20 34.79 -12.88
C ARG A 612 7.07 35.42 -12.05
N ILE A 613 7.27 35.62 -10.75
CA ILE A 613 6.26 36.19 -9.84
C ILE A 613 5.87 37.61 -10.25
N SER A 614 6.84 38.48 -10.55
CA SER A 614 6.60 39.85 -11.00
C SER A 614 5.86 39.94 -12.34
N SER A 615 6.05 38.95 -13.23
CA SER A 615 5.25 38.85 -14.46
C SER A 615 3.80 38.43 -14.20
N MET A 616 3.54 37.67 -13.13
CA MET A 616 2.21 37.19 -12.75
C MET A 616 1.42 38.22 -11.95
N VAL A 617 2.10 38.96 -11.08
CA VAL A 617 1.54 39.95 -10.15
C VAL A 617 2.36 41.23 -10.23
N SER A 618 1.81 42.24 -10.89
CA SER A 618 2.41 43.57 -11.01
C SER A 618 1.92 44.58 -9.96
N SER A 619 0.89 44.23 -9.19
CA SER A 619 0.17 45.13 -8.27
C SER A 619 0.60 45.03 -6.81
N ASP A 620 1.49 44.10 -6.47
CA ASP A 620 1.95 43.85 -5.10
C ASP A 620 3.30 44.55 -4.82
N PRO A 621 3.36 45.53 -3.89
CA PRO A 621 4.60 46.20 -3.50
C PRO A 621 5.71 45.26 -3.00
N ASN A 622 5.35 44.18 -2.28
CA ASN A 622 6.33 43.28 -1.66
C ASN A 622 7.15 42.51 -2.73
N VAL A 623 6.55 42.21 -3.88
CA VAL A 623 7.25 41.55 -4.99
C VAL A 623 8.31 42.47 -5.59
N TRP A 624 7.99 43.76 -5.75
CA TRP A 624 8.94 44.76 -6.24
C TRP A 624 10.02 45.09 -5.21
N GLU A 625 9.69 45.08 -3.91
CA GLU A 625 10.65 45.17 -2.81
C GLU A 625 11.70 44.05 -2.88
N ALA A 626 11.24 42.79 -3.00
CA ALA A 626 12.11 41.63 -3.15
C ALA A 626 13.00 41.73 -4.41
N SER A 627 12.44 42.19 -5.53
CA SER A 627 13.18 42.40 -6.79
C SER A 627 14.27 43.48 -6.66
N ALA A 628 13.93 44.63 -6.07
CA ALA A 628 14.87 45.73 -5.84
C ALA A 628 16.02 45.30 -4.91
N ASN A 629 15.71 44.56 -3.84
CA ASN A 629 16.72 44.01 -2.92
C ASN A 629 17.71 43.08 -3.61
N LEU A 630 17.24 42.22 -4.51
CA LEU A 630 18.12 41.32 -5.28
C LEU A 630 18.99 42.08 -6.29
N HIS A 631 18.41 43.02 -7.05
CA HIS A 631 19.16 43.80 -8.03
C HIS A 631 20.24 44.66 -7.36
N HIS A 632 19.96 45.20 -6.18
CA HIS A 632 20.94 45.91 -5.36
C HIS A 632 22.13 45.02 -4.99
N ALA A 633 21.85 43.84 -4.43
CA ALA A 633 22.88 42.89 -4.02
C ALA A 633 23.71 42.39 -5.22
N ALA A 634 23.11 42.34 -6.42
CA ALA A 634 23.80 41.98 -7.66
C ALA A 634 24.55 43.15 -8.33
N GLY A 635 24.39 44.40 -7.85
CA GLY A 635 25.01 45.59 -8.43
C GLY A 635 24.34 46.13 -9.69
N TYR A 636 23.09 45.74 -9.97
CA TYR A 636 22.30 46.21 -11.13
C TYR A 636 21.44 47.43 -10.79
N PHE A 637 22.09 48.58 -10.59
CA PHE A 637 21.44 49.81 -10.11
C PHE A 637 20.34 50.36 -11.02
N GLU A 638 20.45 50.23 -12.35
CA GLU A 638 19.39 50.68 -13.27
C GLU A 638 18.08 49.89 -13.09
N GLN A 639 18.19 48.58 -12.87
CA GLN A 639 17.05 47.69 -12.66
C GLN A 639 16.45 47.89 -11.26
N GLU A 640 17.29 48.16 -10.25
CA GLU A 640 16.87 48.55 -8.91
C GLU A 640 16.02 49.83 -8.93
N ILE A 641 16.45 50.88 -9.65
CA ILE A 641 15.69 52.13 -9.82
C ILE A 641 14.32 51.85 -10.45
N ALA A 642 14.29 51.04 -11.51
CA ALA A 642 13.04 50.68 -12.19
C ALA A 642 12.06 49.91 -11.29
N ASP A 643 12.57 49.01 -10.45
CA ASP A 643 11.74 48.23 -9.52
C ASP A 643 11.24 49.06 -8.33
N LEU A 644 12.08 49.96 -7.77
CA LEU A 644 11.66 50.92 -6.74
C LEU A 644 10.58 51.88 -7.25
N GLN A 645 10.70 52.36 -8.50
CA GLN A 645 9.63 53.17 -9.12
C GLN A 645 8.32 52.39 -9.23
N LYS A 646 8.35 51.10 -9.60
CA LYS A 646 7.15 50.25 -9.64
C LYS A 646 6.58 50.03 -8.25
N GLN A 647 7.42 49.78 -7.25
CA GLN A 647 7.01 49.64 -5.84
C GLN A 647 6.26 50.88 -5.35
N ILE A 648 6.83 52.07 -5.56
CA ILE A 648 6.23 53.35 -5.16
C ILE A 648 4.91 53.59 -5.90
N ARG A 649 4.82 53.25 -7.18
CA ARG A 649 3.56 53.33 -7.94
C ARG A 649 2.49 52.42 -7.33
N CYS A 650 2.82 51.17 -7.01
CA CYS A 650 1.90 50.23 -6.36
C CYS A 650 1.42 50.73 -4.98
N LEU A 651 2.35 51.27 -4.17
CA LEU A 651 2.02 51.84 -2.86
C LEU A 651 1.15 53.10 -2.98
N SER A 652 1.44 53.98 -3.94
CA SER A 652 0.66 55.21 -4.18
C SER A 652 -0.79 54.96 -4.61
N GLY A 653 -1.08 53.79 -5.21
CA GLY A 653 -2.43 53.35 -5.54
C GLY A 653 -3.22 52.80 -4.35
N ARG A 654 -2.58 52.58 -3.20
CA ARG A 654 -3.20 52.12 -1.95
C ARG A 654 -3.29 53.28 -0.95
N VAL A 655 -4.10 53.11 0.11
CA VAL A 655 -4.19 54.08 1.22
C VAL A 655 -3.01 53.88 2.18
N TRP A 656 -1.80 54.21 1.72
CA TRP A 656 -0.54 53.92 2.41
C TRP A 656 -0.32 54.72 3.70
N TRP A 657 -1.09 55.79 3.93
CA TRP A 657 -0.97 56.66 5.11
C TRP A 657 -1.81 56.21 6.33
N ASN A 658 -2.66 55.20 6.19
CA ASN A 658 -3.49 54.70 7.29
C ASN A 658 -2.80 53.63 8.15
N ASP A 659 -1.76 52.99 7.64
CA ASP A 659 -1.05 51.90 8.29
C ASP A 659 0.42 52.29 8.47
N GLU A 660 0.91 52.26 9.70
CA GLU A 660 2.26 52.68 10.07
C GLU A 660 3.33 51.91 9.29
N LYS A 661 3.12 50.60 9.07
CA LYS A 661 4.03 49.76 8.28
C LYS A 661 4.06 50.16 6.80
N SER A 662 2.89 50.45 6.23
CA SER A 662 2.77 50.88 4.83
C SER A 662 3.38 52.27 4.60
N LEU A 663 3.23 53.17 5.59
CA LEU A 663 3.88 54.48 5.62
C LEU A 663 5.41 54.33 5.66
N GLU A 664 5.93 53.50 6.57
CA GLU A 664 7.36 53.25 6.69
C GLU A 664 7.95 52.64 5.41
N LYS A 665 7.26 51.66 4.80
CA LYS A 665 7.67 51.07 3.53
C LYS A 665 7.72 52.11 2.39
N MET A 666 6.73 52.98 2.31
CA MET A 666 6.69 54.05 1.30
C MET A 666 7.86 55.01 1.46
N LEU A 667 8.11 55.48 2.69
CA LEU A 667 9.21 56.40 3.00
C LEU A 667 10.59 55.77 2.72
N LYS A 668 10.79 54.50 3.13
CA LYS A 668 12.04 53.77 2.86
C LYS A 668 12.30 53.59 1.37
N ALA A 669 11.28 53.20 0.60
CA ALA A 669 11.41 53.02 -0.85
C ALA A 669 11.75 54.35 -1.55
N THR A 670 11.12 55.46 -1.14
CA THR A 670 11.39 56.79 -1.72
C THR A 670 12.78 57.31 -1.37
N PHE A 671 13.21 57.13 -0.13
CA PHE A 671 14.53 57.54 0.31
C PHE A 671 15.62 56.80 -0.48
N ARG A 672 15.48 55.47 -0.60
CA ARG A 672 16.39 54.64 -1.37
C ARG A 672 16.42 55.01 -2.85
N LEU A 673 15.26 55.30 -3.45
CA LEU A 673 15.19 55.77 -4.84
C LEU A 673 15.94 57.10 -5.04
N ASN A 674 15.76 58.05 -4.12
CA ASN A 674 16.41 59.36 -4.21
C ASN A 674 17.93 59.23 -4.16
N ILE A 675 18.48 58.45 -3.22
CA ILE A 675 19.93 58.22 -3.11
C ILE A 675 20.49 57.65 -4.43
N LEU A 676 19.86 56.60 -4.97
CA LEU A 676 20.33 55.95 -6.20
C LEU A 676 20.21 56.86 -7.42
N CYS A 677 19.15 57.67 -7.51
CA CYS A 677 19.01 58.64 -8.59
C CYS A 677 20.07 59.74 -8.49
N ILE A 678 20.36 60.21 -7.26
CA ILE A 678 21.45 61.15 -7.03
C ILE A 678 22.76 60.51 -7.52
N ASP A 679 23.09 59.28 -7.15
CA ASP A 679 24.39 58.68 -7.48
C ASP A 679 24.57 58.28 -8.96
N SER A 680 23.51 57.82 -9.63
CA SER A 680 23.57 57.29 -11.02
C SER A 680 23.72 58.34 -12.13
N GLY A 681 23.32 59.59 -11.88
CA GLY A 681 23.49 60.71 -12.83
C GLY A 681 22.54 60.73 -14.04
N ASP A 682 21.55 59.84 -14.11
CA ASP A 682 20.55 59.82 -15.18
C ASP A 682 19.46 60.90 -14.98
N THR A 683 19.35 61.82 -15.92
CA THR A 683 18.45 62.99 -15.86
C THR A 683 16.98 62.61 -15.87
N VAL A 684 16.61 61.56 -16.62
CA VAL A 684 15.21 61.10 -16.73
C VAL A 684 14.75 60.47 -15.42
N SER A 685 15.58 59.61 -14.85
CA SER A 685 15.31 58.97 -13.55
C SER A 685 15.25 59.99 -12.42
N CYS A 686 16.17 60.96 -12.37
CA CYS A 686 16.15 62.07 -11.40
C CYS A 686 14.87 62.91 -11.48
N TYR A 687 14.42 63.26 -12.69
CA TYR A 687 13.20 64.04 -12.87
C TYR A 687 11.95 63.27 -12.41
N SER A 688 11.90 61.97 -12.70
CA SER A 688 10.80 61.11 -12.24
C SER A 688 10.78 60.94 -10.70
N SER A 689 11.95 60.77 -10.08
CA SER A 689 12.08 60.67 -8.62
C SER A 689 11.62 61.96 -7.94
N LYS A 690 12.06 63.13 -8.45
CA LYS A 690 11.62 64.44 -7.98
C LYS A 690 10.08 64.56 -7.96
N LEU A 691 9.43 64.15 -9.05
CA LEU A 691 7.96 64.18 -9.17
C LEU A 691 7.27 63.28 -8.14
N HIS A 692 7.79 62.08 -7.90
CA HIS A 692 7.26 61.15 -6.90
C HIS A 692 7.46 61.69 -5.48
N THR A 693 8.68 62.13 -5.15
CA THR A 693 9.05 62.66 -3.83
C THR A 693 8.25 63.91 -3.48
N LYS A 694 8.07 64.84 -4.42
CA LYS A 694 7.24 66.04 -4.22
C LYS A 694 5.78 65.71 -3.89
N LYS A 695 5.16 64.79 -4.64
CA LYS A 695 3.76 64.36 -4.39
C LYS A 695 3.60 63.72 -3.00
N ILE A 696 4.61 62.97 -2.56
CA ILE A 696 4.59 62.29 -1.26
C ILE A 696 4.76 63.30 -0.12
N ILE A 697 5.67 64.27 -0.26
CA ILE A 697 5.84 65.37 0.70
C ILE A 697 4.56 66.21 0.80
N GLU A 698 3.94 66.58 -0.33
CA GLU A 698 2.66 67.30 -0.35
C GLU A 698 1.58 66.53 0.42
N LYS A 699 1.49 65.21 0.22
CA LYS A 699 0.54 64.36 0.94
C LYS A 699 0.87 64.24 2.43
N CYS A 700 2.14 64.14 2.81
CA CYS A 700 2.56 64.13 4.21
C CYS A 700 2.24 65.45 4.92
N LYS A 701 2.37 66.59 4.23
CA LYS A 701 1.99 67.92 4.72
C LYS A 701 0.49 68.06 4.92
N GLU A 702 -0.32 67.57 3.98
CA GLU A 702 -1.79 67.52 4.12
C GLU A 702 -2.25 66.72 5.34
N LEU A 703 -1.47 65.72 5.76
CA LEU A 703 -1.77 64.82 6.87
C LEU A 703 -1.10 65.23 8.20
N GLU A 704 -0.42 66.39 8.24
CA GLU A 704 0.34 66.90 9.40
C GLU A 704 1.39 65.92 9.97
N LEU A 705 1.90 65.00 9.13
CA LEU A 705 2.90 64.01 9.53
C LEU A 705 4.28 64.68 9.66
N THR A 706 4.71 64.95 10.89
CA THR A 706 6.01 65.59 11.23
C THR A 706 7.03 64.55 11.68
N ASN A 707 7.32 63.57 10.82
CA ASN A 707 8.37 62.57 11.08
C ASN A 707 9.74 63.07 10.60
N GLU A 708 10.82 62.68 11.29
CA GLU A 708 12.21 62.94 10.86
C GLU A 708 12.46 62.47 9.41
N ALA A 709 11.83 61.36 9.02
CA ALA A 709 11.90 60.84 7.65
C ALA A 709 11.30 61.79 6.59
N VAL A 710 10.29 62.61 6.94
CA VAL A 710 9.70 63.58 6.02
C VAL A 710 10.65 64.77 5.83
N GLN A 711 11.30 65.23 6.90
CA GLN A 711 12.34 66.27 6.83
C GLN A 711 13.53 65.81 5.98
N GLN A 712 13.92 64.53 6.12
CA GLN A 712 14.96 63.94 5.30
C GLN A 712 14.57 63.90 3.81
N LEU A 713 13.31 63.58 3.48
CA LEU A 713 12.83 63.62 2.09
C LEU A 713 12.80 65.04 1.52
N GLU A 714 12.54 66.08 2.32
CA GLU A 714 12.65 67.47 1.89
C GLU A 714 14.09 67.84 1.55
N HIS A 715 15.05 67.42 2.38
CA HIS A 715 16.48 67.59 2.10
C HIS A 715 16.91 66.84 0.83
N ASP A 716 16.45 65.60 0.64
CA ASP A 716 16.74 64.82 -0.56
C ASP A 716 16.12 65.45 -1.81
N LEU A 717 14.96 66.10 -1.70
CA LEU A 717 14.34 66.83 -2.79
C LEU A 717 15.21 68.01 -3.23
N GLU A 718 15.73 68.80 -2.28
CA GLU A 718 16.68 69.89 -2.57
C GLU A 718 17.97 69.38 -3.23
N ALA A 719 18.49 68.24 -2.76
CA ALA A 719 19.65 67.57 -3.34
C ALA A 719 19.39 67.12 -4.80
N LEU A 720 18.20 66.59 -5.09
CA LEU A 720 17.80 66.24 -6.45
C LEU A 720 17.67 67.47 -7.35
N GLU A 721 17.11 68.57 -6.85
CA GLU A 721 16.95 69.82 -7.60
C GLU A 721 18.30 70.46 -7.96
N THR A 722 19.23 70.50 -7.01
CA THR A 722 20.59 71.00 -7.22
C THR A 722 21.41 70.12 -8.16
N LYS A 723 21.15 68.81 -8.19
CA LYS A 723 21.81 67.90 -9.16
C LYS A 723 21.23 68.03 -10.56
N LEU A 724 19.90 68.18 -10.68
CA LEU A 724 19.23 68.44 -11.96
C LEU A 724 19.68 69.77 -12.58
N SER A 725 19.84 70.84 -11.79
CA SER A 725 20.36 72.11 -12.30
C SER A 725 21.80 72.00 -12.82
N LYS A 726 22.64 71.18 -12.19
CA LYS A 726 24.03 70.93 -12.63
C LYS A 726 24.13 70.01 -13.85
N LEU A 727 23.10 69.24 -14.16
CA LEU A 727 23.04 68.35 -15.33
C LEU A 727 22.38 69.04 -16.54
N SER A 728 21.66 70.15 -16.33
CA SER A 728 21.07 70.98 -17.38
C SER A 728 21.99 72.08 -17.91
N ASP A 729 23.04 72.41 -17.16
CA ASP A 729 24.17 73.28 -17.54
C ASP A 729 25.26 72.44 -18.23
#